data_AF-A0A7K3ZPJ4-F1
#
_entry.id   AF-A0A7K3ZPJ4-F1
#
_cell.length_a   1.000
_cell.length_b   1.000
_cell.length_c   1.000
_cell.angle_alpha   90.00
_cell.angle_beta   90.00
_cell.angle_gamma   90.00
#
_symmetry.space_group_name_H-M   'P 1'
#
loop_
_entity.id
_entity.type
_entity.pdbx_description
1 polymer ?
#
loop_
_entity_poly.entity_id
_entity_poly.type
_entity_poly.pdbx_seq_one_letter_code
_entity_poly.pdbx_strand_id
1 'polypeptide(L)'
;MNNKPFRRNSKSKTLATLAIAILLLSSAITLFSIPSASAHTPAWEIPTYAFINVAPNPAGVGQQCLVVVWLDKMPDGTSVTNNIRFHNYKCIITAPDGTKQTVTWETVTDTTSSAYTSFTPTQIGTYTFDFSFPGQKYNTGTPGVDYNANSQFVGDTYMASSASTTLTVQEEPAPSGTYTPLPTEYWTRPIEGQNANWYTIGSNYLNPMGAAYSFGSVRYQPDGTAPDSSHVMWSKPITFGGIVGGSNEYQEPRSPSALTGITGTAFYTGLSYETKFNTPIIIGGRLFYGLPHSNNGAGGGYICVDLRTGEEIWRQNYAVNPSFGAIVNFDSPNQHGAISYLIATQSVRGVTTWMMHDSIDGSWVFNITNVPSGTMDYGPSGEPIIYQINLANKWLALWNFTNVVSNGPVNALTANGYRPVNQLFDTLSRASYSWNVTLPTLPTSGAGIGWAINDDLLLGYGNMRSSFGQPTWGGLSADATAVKGTVWAVSLKDGSRGSLLWTKDILVPSGNVTMQLGTVDPQNRMFFVSTKETRQWYGFNLDNGNQVWGPVGNTRAFNYYPTIGSGGVAQIGYVAYGKLYVGGYGGEIFAYDTTSGHLEWSYGGGGDGNSTNSGTEASWGLYPVFISGICDDKVYIYSNEHSPNTPLYRDEKIRALNATTGEEIFKLDSWAACGGFGDFGFPIADGQITYLNAYDMKVYSLGKGPSQTTVTAPDIAVAVGTPLIIRGSVMDIAAGTAQDEQAARFPAGVPAVSDESQAAWMEYIYMQKSKPTDVTGVPVTISVFDSNGNYRTIGTTATDSSGMFTYAWSPDIEGQYIVVATYAGSNSYYGSSAESSFYAVAAPATATPQPTAAPSMADQYFLPAVAGLFIALIVGLAAVVLLLRKHP
;
A
#
# COMPACT_ATOMS: atom_id res chain seq x y z
N MET A 1 -94.98 2.10 30.09
CA MET A 1 -96.22 1.69 29.42
C MET A 1 -96.18 2.17 27.96
N ASN A 2 -96.50 1.26 27.04
CA ASN A 2 -97.03 1.47 25.69
C ASN A 2 -96.19 2.17 24.59
N ASN A 3 -95.56 1.31 23.79
CA ASN A 3 -95.80 1.10 22.35
C ASN A 3 -96.24 2.29 21.47
N LYS A 4 -95.41 2.61 20.46
CA LYS A 4 -95.83 2.68 19.04
C LYS A 4 -94.65 2.33 18.10
N PRO A 5 -94.89 1.56 17.01
CA PRO A 5 -93.84 1.00 16.16
C PRO A 5 -93.50 1.93 14.98
N PHE A 6 -92.21 2.09 14.67
CA PHE A 6 -91.77 2.72 13.43
C PHE A 6 -91.70 1.67 12.30
N ARG A 7 -92.51 1.90 11.26
CA ARG A 7 -92.51 1.17 9.99
C ARG A 7 -91.10 1.12 9.40
N ARG A 8 -90.58 -0.08 9.17
CA ARG A 8 -89.35 -0.33 8.40
C ARG A 8 -89.63 -0.03 6.93
N ASN A 9 -89.06 1.05 6.41
CA ASN A 9 -89.10 1.40 4.98
C ASN A 9 -88.43 0.29 4.16
N SER A 10 -89.21 -0.47 3.38
CA SER A 10 -88.71 -1.52 2.49
C SER A 10 -87.90 -0.99 1.30
N LYS A 11 -87.86 0.34 1.09
CA LYS A 11 -87.09 0.98 0.01
C LYS A 11 -85.57 1.02 0.24
N SER A 12 -85.09 0.87 1.48
CA SER A 12 -83.65 0.92 1.79
C SER A 12 -82.93 -0.41 1.51
N LYS A 13 -83.64 -1.56 1.58
CA LYS A 13 -83.05 -2.85 1.26
C LYS A 13 -82.85 -3.02 -0.24
N THR A 14 -83.79 -2.57 -1.07
CA THR A 14 -83.66 -2.66 -2.54
C THR A 14 -82.53 -1.76 -3.07
N LEU A 15 -82.31 -0.57 -2.49
CA LEU A 15 -81.17 0.28 -2.86
C LEU A 15 -79.83 -0.30 -2.39
N ALA A 16 -79.77 -0.92 -1.20
CA ALA A 16 -78.56 -1.58 -0.71
C ALA A 16 -78.22 -2.86 -1.50
N THR A 17 -79.21 -3.65 -1.90
CA THR A 17 -79.00 -4.82 -2.76
C THR A 17 -78.63 -4.42 -4.19
N LEU A 18 -79.19 -3.33 -4.72
CA LEU A 18 -78.80 -2.78 -6.03
C LEU A 18 -77.40 -2.17 -5.99
N ALA A 19 -77.02 -1.49 -4.91
CA ALA A 19 -75.66 -0.95 -4.73
C ALA A 19 -74.61 -2.06 -4.53
N ILE A 20 -74.92 -3.13 -3.79
CA ILE A 20 -74.05 -4.30 -3.64
C ILE A 20 -73.98 -5.10 -4.95
N ALA A 21 -75.08 -5.22 -5.70
CA ALA A 21 -75.06 -5.84 -7.02
C ALA A 21 -74.25 -5.00 -8.01
N ILE A 22 -74.36 -3.66 -8.01
CA ILE A 22 -73.56 -2.77 -8.85
C ILE A 22 -72.08 -2.78 -8.42
N LEU A 23 -71.77 -2.89 -7.13
CA LEU A 23 -70.38 -3.04 -6.64
C LEU A 23 -69.77 -4.41 -6.98
N LEU A 24 -70.57 -5.48 -6.91
CA LEU A 24 -70.16 -6.84 -7.30
C LEU A 24 -70.04 -6.98 -8.82
N LEU A 25 -70.91 -6.31 -9.59
CA LEU A 25 -70.76 -6.21 -11.05
C LEU A 25 -69.60 -5.28 -11.45
N SER A 26 -69.33 -4.19 -10.73
CA SER A 26 -68.20 -3.30 -11.05
C SER A 26 -66.84 -3.87 -10.63
N SER A 27 -66.79 -4.76 -9.64
CA SER A 27 -65.59 -5.54 -9.28
C SER A 27 -65.44 -6.80 -10.14
N ALA A 28 -66.54 -7.39 -10.64
CA ALA A 28 -66.48 -8.43 -11.66
C ALA A 28 -66.05 -7.88 -13.03
N ILE A 29 -66.50 -6.68 -13.42
CA ILE A 29 -66.13 -6.08 -14.72
C ILE A 29 -64.65 -5.65 -14.76
N THR A 30 -64.04 -5.25 -13.64
CA THR A 30 -62.58 -5.02 -13.58
C THR A 30 -61.74 -6.30 -13.45
N LEU A 31 -62.35 -7.44 -13.09
CA LEU A 31 -61.71 -8.76 -13.11
C LEU A 31 -61.82 -9.47 -14.48
N PHE A 32 -62.66 -8.98 -15.39
CA PHE A 32 -62.80 -9.51 -16.76
C PHE A 32 -62.23 -8.59 -17.86
N SER A 33 -61.52 -7.53 -17.47
CA SER A 33 -60.73 -6.69 -18.36
C SER A 33 -59.26 -6.64 -17.95
N ILE A 34 -58.72 -7.79 -17.52
CA ILE A 34 -57.29 -8.06 -17.66
C ILE A 34 -57.09 -8.27 -19.16
N PRO A 35 -56.09 -7.65 -19.83
CA PRO A 35 -55.75 -8.10 -21.16
C PRO A 35 -55.44 -9.59 -21.05
N SER A 36 -56.31 -10.45 -21.58
CA SER A 36 -55.87 -11.74 -22.07
C SER A 36 -54.74 -11.38 -23.03
N ALA A 37 -53.49 -11.69 -22.69
CA ALA A 37 -52.41 -11.66 -23.66
C ALA A 37 -52.90 -12.57 -24.80
N SER A 38 -53.42 -11.96 -25.86
CA SER A 38 -53.94 -12.70 -26.98
C SER A 38 -52.72 -13.20 -27.71
N ALA A 39 -52.31 -14.44 -27.41
CA ALA A 39 -51.36 -15.16 -28.23
C ALA A 39 -51.76 -14.97 -29.70
N HIS A 40 -50.78 -14.63 -30.55
CA HIS A 40 -51.08 -14.35 -31.95
C HIS A 40 -51.80 -15.55 -32.58
N THR A 41 -52.90 -15.26 -33.30
CA THR A 41 -53.68 -16.27 -34.02
C THR A 41 -53.86 -15.83 -35.48
N PRO A 42 -53.22 -16.50 -36.46
CA PRO A 42 -52.28 -17.61 -36.28
C PRO A 42 -50.99 -17.16 -35.57
N ALA A 43 -50.28 -18.12 -34.97
CA ALA A 43 -48.99 -17.88 -34.34
C ALA A 43 -48.02 -17.25 -35.35
N TRP A 44 -47.21 -16.30 -34.89
CA TRP A 44 -46.23 -15.63 -35.73
C TRP A 44 -44.98 -16.48 -35.93
N GLU A 45 -44.44 -16.40 -37.15
CA GLU A 45 -43.07 -16.78 -37.46
C GLU A 45 -42.23 -15.50 -37.39
N ILE A 46 -41.42 -15.36 -36.34
CA ILE A 46 -40.62 -14.18 -36.07
C ILE A 46 -39.25 -14.38 -36.71
N PRO A 47 -38.90 -13.65 -37.79
CA PRO A 47 -37.58 -13.76 -38.39
C PRO A 47 -36.51 -13.32 -37.38
N THR A 48 -35.42 -14.09 -37.31
CA THR A 48 -34.20 -13.72 -36.60
C THR A 48 -33.06 -13.50 -37.58
N TYR A 49 -32.10 -12.69 -37.18
CA TYR A 49 -30.88 -12.42 -37.92
C TYR A 49 -29.69 -12.78 -37.03
N ALA A 50 -28.85 -13.68 -37.53
CA ALA A 50 -27.64 -14.11 -36.87
C ALA A 50 -26.46 -13.22 -37.23
N PHE A 51 -25.56 -13.05 -36.26
CA PHE A 51 -24.31 -12.32 -36.43
C PHE A 51 -23.17 -13.12 -35.80
N ILE A 52 -21.99 -12.97 -36.37
CA ILE A 52 -20.75 -13.55 -35.84
C ILE A 52 -19.61 -12.57 -36.06
N ASN A 53 -18.76 -12.41 -35.06
CA ASN A 53 -17.50 -11.71 -35.13
C ASN A 53 -16.38 -12.59 -34.58
N VAL A 54 -15.20 -12.51 -35.20
CA VAL A 54 -13.97 -13.14 -34.70
C VAL A 54 -12.90 -12.07 -34.72
N ALA A 55 -12.34 -11.77 -33.55
CA ALA A 55 -11.32 -10.74 -33.39
C ALA A 55 -10.19 -11.19 -32.44
N PRO A 56 -8.93 -10.74 -32.65
CA PRO A 56 -8.49 -9.88 -33.75
C PRO A 56 -8.54 -10.61 -35.11
N ASN A 57 -8.62 -9.84 -36.20
CA ASN A 57 -8.61 -10.37 -37.58
C ASN A 57 -7.92 -9.36 -38.52
N PRO A 58 -6.72 -9.66 -39.06
CA PRO A 58 -6.01 -10.94 -38.95
C PRO A 58 -5.51 -11.25 -37.54
N ALA A 59 -5.15 -12.51 -37.27
CA ALA A 59 -4.53 -12.97 -36.02
C ALA A 59 -3.28 -13.81 -36.30
N GLY A 60 -2.35 -13.89 -35.33
CA GLY A 60 -1.18 -14.77 -35.42
C GLY A 60 -1.53 -16.23 -35.13
N VAL A 61 -0.76 -17.17 -35.70
CA VAL A 61 -0.82 -18.57 -35.27
C VAL A 61 -0.46 -18.67 -33.79
N GLY A 62 -1.27 -19.38 -33.01
CA GLY A 62 -1.12 -19.46 -31.55
C GLY A 62 -1.69 -18.27 -30.77
N GLN A 63 -2.20 -17.22 -31.43
CA GLN A 63 -2.83 -16.06 -30.77
C GLN A 63 -4.31 -16.33 -30.45
N GLN A 64 -4.70 -16.20 -29.19
CA GLN A 64 -6.11 -16.36 -28.79
C GLN A 64 -7.00 -15.29 -29.45
N CYS A 65 -8.07 -15.74 -30.09
CA CYS A 65 -9.12 -14.92 -30.69
C CYS A 65 -10.43 -15.10 -29.91
N LEU A 66 -11.25 -14.05 -29.85
CA LEU A 66 -12.59 -14.11 -29.29
C LEU A 66 -13.61 -14.28 -30.42
N VAL A 67 -14.39 -15.36 -30.35
CA VAL A 67 -15.53 -15.61 -31.24
C VAL A 67 -16.78 -15.17 -30.51
N VAL A 68 -17.50 -14.20 -31.06
CA VAL A 68 -18.76 -13.68 -30.49
C VAL A 68 -19.88 -13.89 -31.50
N VAL A 69 -20.97 -14.50 -31.07
CA VAL A 69 -22.18 -14.74 -31.87
C VAL A 69 -23.39 -14.13 -31.17
N TRP A 70 -24.35 -13.58 -31.90
CA TRP A 70 -25.58 -13.03 -31.32
C TRP A 70 -26.73 -13.02 -32.32
N LEU A 71 -27.95 -12.77 -31.82
CA LEU A 71 -29.14 -12.53 -32.62
C LEU A 71 -29.63 -11.08 -32.45
N ASP A 72 -30.41 -10.58 -33.41
CA ASP A 72 -31.11 -9.29 -33.31
C ASP A 72 -32.33 -9.29 -32.39
N LYS A 73 -32.69 -10.46 -31.85
CA LYS A 73 -33.84 -10.68 -30.98
C LYS A 73 -33.37 -11.21 -29.65
N MET A 74 -34.19 -10.95 -28.63
CA MET A 74 -34.18 -11.64 -27.35
C MET A 74 -35.57 -12.25 -27.13
N PRO A 75 -35.68 -13.39 -26.45
CA PRO A 75 -36.98 -13.92 -26.06
C PRO A 75 -37.70 -12.92 -25.15
N ASP A 76 -39.01 -12.74 -25.32
CA ASP A 76 -39.76 -11.80 -24.50
C ASP A 76 -39.69 -12.14 -23.00
N GLY A 77 -39.65 -11.12 -22.14
CA GLY A 77 -39.51 -11.31 -20.69
C GLY A 77 -38.13 -11.77 -20.22
N THR A 78 -37.11 -11.80 -21.09
CA THR A 78 -35.71 -12.07 -20.69
C THR A 78 -35.26 -11.09 -19.59
N SER A 79 -34.66 -11.62 -18.53
CA SER A 79 -34.09 -10.85 -17.43
C SER A 79 -32.84 -11.54 -16.89
N VAL A 80 -31.94 -10.77 -16.28
CA VAL A 80 -30.78 -11.29 -15.55
C VAL A 80 -31.18 -12.22 -14.39
N THR A 81 -32.42 -12.13 -13.91
CA THR A 81 -32.94 -12.91 -12.78
C THR A 81 -33.77 -14.15 -13.17
N ASN A 82 -33.85 -14.50 -14.46
CA ASN A 82 -34.58 -15.68 -14.93
C ASN A 82 -33.76 -16.46 -15.96
N ASN A 83 -34.21 -17.66 -16.37
CA ASN A 83 -33.54 -18.46 -17.40
C ASN A 83 -34.25 -18.43 -18.76
N ILE A 84 -35.07 -17.42 -19.03
CA ILE A 84 -35.72 -17.26 -20.34
C ILE A 84 -34.62 -16.91 -21.35
N ARG A 85 -34.16 -17.89 -22.16
CA ARG A 85 -32.99 -17.77 -23.04
C ARG A 85 -33.21 -18.48 -24.39
N PHE A 86 -32.35 -18.17 -25.36
CA PHE A 86 -32.20 -19.00 -26.55
C PHE A 86 -31.27 -20.19 -26.28
N HIS A 87 -31.50 -21.27 -27.01
CA HIS A 87 -30.79 -22.53 -26.81
C HIS A 87 -30.19 -23.05 -28.12
N ASN A 88 -29.18 -23.92 -27.94
CA ASN A 88 -28.57 -24.69 -29.01
C ASN A 88 -27.95 -23.84 -30.14
N TYR A 89 -27.31 -22.73 -29.79
CA TYR A 89 -26.43 -22.04 -30.74
C TYR A 89 -25.27 -22.95 -31.11
N LYS A 90 -24.89 -22.96 -32.39
CA LYS A 90 -23.80 -23.80 -32.89
C LYS A 90 -22.88 -22.98 -33.80
N CYS A 91 -21.58 -23.07 -33.59
CA CYS A 91 -20.55 -22.53 -34.49
C CYS A 91 -19.66 -23.66 -34.99
N ILE A 92 -19.57 -23.86 -36.31
CA ILE A 92 -18.65 -24.80 -36.93
C ILE A 92 -17.42 -24.03 -37.41
N ILE A 93 -16.27 -24.37 -36.86
CA ILE A 93 -14.97 -23.79 -37.21
C ILE A 93 -14.27 -24.76 -38.15
N THR A 94 -13.99 -24.33 -39.38
CA THR A 94 -13.28 -25.12 -40.40
C THR A 94 -11.88 -24.55 -40.59
N ALA A 95 -10.86 -25.37 -40.31
CA ALA A 95 -9.45 -25.05 -40.49
C ALA A 95 -9.02 -25.04 -41.97
N PRO A 96 -7.85 -24.46 -42.31
CA PRO A 96 -7.34 -24.42 -43.68
C PRO A 96 -7.16 -25.81 -44.33
N ASP A 97 -6.84 -26.82 -43.52
CA ASP A 97 -6.72 -28.22 -43.96
C ASP A 97 -8.07 -28.96 -44.10
N GLY A 98 -9.19 -28.28 -43.80
CA GLY A 98 -10.55 -28.83 -43.84
C GLY A 98 -11.02 -29.49 -42.55
N THR A 99 -10.18 -29.56 -41.50
CA THR A 99 -10.57 -30.10 -40.19
C THR A 99 -11.64 -29.24 -39.54
N LYS A 100 -12.66 -29.86 -38.94
CA LYS A 100 -13.79 -29.16 -38.33
C LYS A 100 -13.83 -29.33 -36.82
N GLN A 101 -14.06 -28.22 -36.12
CA GLN A 101 -14.40 -28.17 -34.70
C GLN A 101 -15.82 -27.58 -34.57
N THR A 102 -16.59 -28.05 -33.59
CA THR A 102 -17.92 -27.50 -33.28
C THR A 102 -17.91 -26.94 -31.87
N VAL A 103 -18.43 -25.73 -31.73
CA VAL A 103 -18.76 -25.12 -30.44
C VAL A 103 -20.28 -25.05 -30.34
N THR A 104 -20.82 -25.54 -29.23
CA THR A 104 -22.26 -25.53 -28.94
C THR A 104 -22.51 -24.79 -27.64
N TRP A 105 -23.42 -23.82 -27.66
CA TRP A 105 -23.98 -23.22 -26.45
C TRP A 105 -25.39 -23.77 -26.28
N GLU A 106 -25.53 -24.76 -25.40
CA GLU A 106 -26.82 -25.39 -25.10
C GLU A 106 -27.83 -24.38 -24.55
N THR A 107 -27.36 -23.45 -23.72
CA THR A 107 -28.11 -22.30 -23.22
C THR A 107 -27.26 -21.04 -23.40
N VAL A 108 -27.83 -20.03 -24.05
CA VAL A 108 -27.20 -18.71 -24.22
C VAL A 108 -27.47 -17.90 -22.96
N THR A 109 -26.50 -17.79 -22.05
CA THR A 109 -26.72 -17.22 -20.71
C THR A 109 -26.88 -15.71 -20.70
N ASP A 110 -26.24 -15.00 -21.65
CA ASP A 110 -26.33 -13.54 -21.79
C ASP A 110 -27.75 -13.12 -22.17
N THR A 111 -28.30 -12.15 -21.44
CA THR A 111 -29.65 -11.61 -21.66
C THR A 111 -29.81 -10.88 -22.98
N THR A 112 -28.71 -10.48 -23.62
CA THR A 112 -28.68 -9.85 -24.94
C THR A 112 -28.69 -10.87 -26.09
N SER A 113 -28.83 -12.16 -25.79
CA SER A 113 -28.79 -13.26 -26.77
C SER A 113 -27.44 -13.43 -27.46
N SER A 114 -26.38 -12.96 -26.80
CA SER A 114 -24.99 -13.09 -27.21
C SER A 114 -24.34 -14.33 -26.57
N ALA A 115 -23.45 -15.00 -27.29
CA ALA A 115 -22.60 -16.06 -26.75
C ALA A 115 -21.18 -15.87 -27.27
N TYR A 116 -20.19 -16.30 -26.49
CA TYR A 116 -18.81 -16.20 -26.89
C TYR A 116 -17.99 -17.43 -26.50
N THR A 117 -16.85 -17.60 -27.15
CA THR A 117 -15.82 -18.58 -26.82
C THR A 117 -14.45 -18.08 -27.26
N SER A 118 -13.40 -18.55 -26.61
CA SER A 118 -12.02 -18.30 -27.05
C SER A 118 -11.58 -19.40 -28.03
N PHE A 119 -10.88 -19.01 -29.09
CA PHE A 119 -10.32 -19.92 -30.09
C PHE A 119 -8.86 -19.56 -30.36
N THR A 120 -7.96 -20.55 -30.34
CA THR A 120 -6.54 -20.35 -30.65
C THR A 120 -6.22 -21.13 -31.94
N PRO A 121 -5.96 -20.45 -33.08
CA PRO A 121 -5.65 -21.12 -34.33
C PRO A 121 -4.26 -21.77 -34.27
N THR A 122 -4.13 -22.97 -34.84
CA THR A 122 -2.89 -23.76 -34.84
C THR A 122 -2.21 -23.81 -36.20
N GLN A 123 -2.81 -23.23 -37.25
CA GLN A 123 -2.30 -23.25 -38.61
C GLN A 123 -2.40 -21.86 -39.24
N ILE A 124 -1.46 -21.53 -40.12
CA ILE A 124 -1.55 -20.33 -40.97
C ILE A 124 -2.56 -20.60 -42.09
N GLY A 125 -3.37 -19.59 -42.44
CA GLY A 125 -4.37 -19.69 -43.50
C GLY A 125 -5.71 -19.09 -43.11
N THR A 126 -6.75 -19.38 -43.90
CA THR A 126 -8.10 -18.86 -43.65
C THR A 126 -8.93 -19.91 -42.92
N TYR A 127 -9.40 -19.58 -41.72
CA TYR A 127 -10.42 -20.36 -41.01
C TYR A 127 -11.81 -19.80 -41.36
N THR A 128 -12.80 -20.68 -41.50
CA THR A 128 -14.21 -20.30 -41.69
C THR A 128 -15.01 -20.62 -40.45
N PHE A 129 -15.86 -19.71 -40.00
CA PHE A 129 -16.72 -19.87 -38.83
C PHE A 129 -18.18 -19.74 -39.27
N ASP A 130 -18.93 -20.83 -39.16
CA ASP A 130 -20.34 -20.91 -39.56
C ASP A 130 -21.23 -21.00 -38.30
N PHE A 131 -21.85 -19.89 -37.93
CA PHE A 131 -22.81 -19.81 -36.83
C PHE A 131 -24.23 -20.10 -37.31
N SER A 132 -24.97 -20.92 -36.55
CA SER A 132 -26.37 -21.23 -36.78
C SER A 132 -27.18 -21.22 -35.47
N PHE A 133 -28.36 -20.61 -35.53
CA PHE A 133 -29.46 -20.76 -34.58
C PHE A 133 -30.56 -21.62 -35.22
N PRO A 134 -31.00 -22.72 -34.58
CA PRO A 134 -31.95 -23.66 -35.19
C PRO A 134 -33.41 -23.18 -35.21
N GLY A 135 -33.70 -22.01 -34.65
CA GLY A 135 -35.07 -21.58 -34.36
C GLY A 135 -35.56 -22.11 -33.00
N GLN A 136 -36.51 -21.40 -32.39
CA GLN A 136 -37.04 -21.75 -31.08
C GLN A 136 -38.50 -21.32 -30.96
N LYS A 137 -39.35 -22.26 -30.55
CA LYS A 137 -40.75 -21.97 -30.22
C LYS A 137 -40.86 -21.41 -28.81
N TYR A 138 -41.64 -20.36 -28.63
CA TYR A 138 -41.82 -19.69 -27.35
C TYR A 138 -43.06 -20.24 -26.62
N ASN A 139 -42.95 -21.41 -25.96
CA ASN A 139 -44.09 -22.05 -25.26
C ASN A 139 -43.68 -23.09 -24.19
N THR A 140 -44.69 -23.67 -23.51
CA THR A 140 -44.59 -24.70 -22.44
C THR A 140 -44.06 -26.09 -22.87
N GLY A 141 -43.55 -26.26 -24.08
CA GLY A 141 -43.35 -27.59 -24.68
C GLY A 141 -41.91 -28.07 -24.79
N THR A 142 -40.92 -27.20 -24.60
CA THR A 142 -39.52 -27.54 -24.86
C THR A 142 -38.80 -27.82 -23.54
N PRO A 143 -38.40 -29.08 -23.25
CA PRO A 143 -37.66 -29.40 -22.03
C PRO A 143 -36.40 -28.54 -21.90
N GLY A 144 -36.27 -27.82 -20.79
CA GLY A 144 -35.11 -26.97 -20.48
C GLY A 144 -35.20 -25.51 -20.95
N VAL A 145 -36.33 -25.06 -21.51
CA VAL A 145 -36.53 -23.68 -21.99
C VAL A 145 -37.59 -22.96 -21.16
N ASP A 146 -37.18 -21.95 -20.38
CA ASP A 146 -38.09 -21.09 -19.63
C ASP A 146 -38.73 -20.02 -20.53
N TYR A 147 -39.95 -19.58 -20.21
CA TYR A 147 -40.66 -18.53 -20.94
C TYR A 147 -41.62 -17.74 -20.02
N ASN A 148 -42.05 -16.55 -20.45
CA ASN A 148 -43.03 -15.73 -19.75
C ASN A 148 -44.44 -16.14 -20.19
N ALA A 149 -45.19 -16.80 -19.30
CA ALA A 149 -46.55 -17.26 -19.57
C ALA A 149 -47.57 -16.16 -19.89
N ASN A 150 -47.27 -14.91 -19.52
CA ASN A 150 -48.13 -13.75 -19.78
C ASN A 150 -47.73 -12.97 -21.05
N SER A 151 -46.74 -13.46 -21.79
CA SER A 151 -46.30 -12.83 -23.04
C SER A 151 -47.33 -13.02 -24.17
N GLN A 152 -47.47 -12.02 -25.05
CA GLN A 152 -48.24 -12.15 -26.29
C GLN A 152 -47.58 -13.09 -27.32
N PHE A 153 -46.29 -13.38 -27.16
CA PHE A 153 -45.51 -14.23 -28.05
C PHE A 153 -45.65 -15.73 -27.72
N VAL A 154 -46.45 -16.11 -26.71
CA VAL A 154 -46.68 -17.52 -26.36
C VAL A 154 -47.30 -18.26 -27.54
N GLY A 155 -46.59 -19.25 -28.06
CA GLY A 155 -46.98 -20.04 -29.24
C GLY A 155 -46.27 -19.64 -30.53
N ASP A 156 -45.66 -18.46 -30.59
CA ASP A 156 -44.87 -17.98 -31.74
C ASP A 156 -43.54 -18.73 -31.87
N THR A 157 -42.94 -18.66 -33.05
CA THR A 157 -41.66 -19.32 -33.35
C THR A 157 -40.64 -18.29 -33.83
N TYR A 158 -39.53 -18.15 -33.09
CA TYR A 158 -38.34 -17.49 -33.60
C TYR A 158 -37.72 -18.41 -34.66
N MET A 159 -37.60 -17.93 -35.89
CA MET A 159 -37.17 -18.74 -37.03
C MET A 159 -35.67 -19.04 -36.96
N ALA A 160 -35.22 -20.04 -37.72
CA ALA A 160 -33.79 -20.35 -37.82
C ALA A 160 -33.04 -19.23 -38.58
N SER A 161 -31.79 -19.00 -38.22
CA SER A 161 -30.91 -18.05 -38.92
C SER A 161 -29.45 -18.45 -38.78
N SER A 162 -28.61 -18.06 -39.75
CA SER A 162 -27.18 -18.37 -39.75
C SER A 162 -26.35 -17.20 -40.26
N ALA A 163 -25.09 -17.13 -39.83
CA ALA A 163 -24.11 -16.17 -40.32
C ALA A 163 -22.73 -16.83 -40.38
N SER A 164 -21.89 -16.37 -41.30
CA SER A 164 -20.53 -16.88 -41.46
C SER A 164 -19.53 -15.74 -41.49
N THR A 165 -18.34 -15.97 -40.95
CA THR A 165 -17.20 -15.06 -41.10
C THR A 165 -15.91 -15.85 -41.26
N THR A 166 -14.82 -15.17 -41.61
CA THR A 166 -13.49 -15.77 -41.80
C THR A 166 -12.47 -15.12 -40.87
N LEU A 167 -11.54 -15.92 -40.35
CA LEU A 167 -10.34 -15.42 -39.67
C LEU A 167 -9.14 -15.65 -40.58
N THR A 168 -8.41 -14.59 -40.92
CA THR A 168 -7.11 -14.71 -41.58
C THR A 168 -6.05 -14.92 -40.50
N VAL A 169 -5.40 -16.09 -40.51
CA VAL A 169 -4.29 -16.42 -39.62
C VAL A 169 -2.98 -16.25 -40.36
N GLN A 170 -2.08 -15.45 -39.80
CA GLN A 170 -0.77 -15.13 -40.34
C GLN A 170 0.34 -15.57 -39.36
N GLU A 171 1.60 -15.41 -39.75
CA GLU A 171 2.74 -15.74 -38.89
C GLU A 171 2.84 -14.78 -37.70
N GLU A 172 2.79 -13.47 -37.98
CA GLU A 172 2.89 -12.42 -36.97
C GLU A 172 1.57 -12.20 -36.20
N PRO A 173 1.57 -12.15 -34.87
CA PRO A 173 0.38 -11.81 -34.10
C PRO A 173 -0.13 -10.41 -34.42
N ALA A 174 -1.46 -10.24 -34.32
CA ALA A 174 -2.06 -8.92 -34.32
C ALA A 174 -1.48 -8.09 -33.16
N PRO A 175 -1.22 -6.79 -33.36
CA PRO A 175 -0.63 -5.95 -32.33
C PRO A 175 -1.55 -5.92 -31.10
N SER A 176 -0.95 -6.09 -29.91
CA SER A 176 -1.63 -5.83 -28.64
C SER A 176 -1.48 -4.35 -28.27
N GLY A 177 -2.25 -3.90 -27.29
CA GLY A 177 -1.96 -2.63 -26.62
C GLY A 177 -0.53 -2.64 -26.07
N THR A 178 0.12 -1.48 -26.07
CA THR A 178 1.43 -1.30 -25.43
C THR A 178 1.24 -1.27 -23.93
N TYR A 179 1.99 -2.09 -23.20
CA TYR A 179 2.06 -1.98 -21.74
C TYR A 179 2.85 -0.74 -21.37
N THR A 180 2.26 0.15 -20.57
CA THR A 180 3.03 1.24 -19.96
C THR A 180 4.06 0.64 -19.00
N PRO A 181 5.37 0.93 -19.16
CA PRO A 181 6.38 0.47 -18.22
C PRO A 181 6.14 1.07 -16.82
N LEU A 182 6.75 0.47 -15.79
CA LEU A 182 6.76 1.09 -14.46
C LEU A 182 7.45 2.46 -14.52
N PRO A 183 7.02 3.43 -13.69
CA PRO A 183 7.56 4.78 -13.74
C PRO A 183 9.02 4.78 -13.29
N THR A 184 9.89 5.38 -14.10
CA THR A 184 11.27 5.68 -13.73
C THR A 184 11.42 7.07 -13.11
N GLU A 185 10.39 7.90 -13.26
CA GLU A 185 10.29 9.27 -12.74
C GLU A 185 9.30 9.34 -11.57
N TYR A 186 9.24 10.51 -10.91
CA TYR A 186 8.30 10.74 -9.82
C TYR A 186 6.86 10.56 -10.29
N TRP A 187 6.08 9.79 -9.53
CA TRP A 187 4.69 9.48 -9.84
C TRP A 187 3.79 9.65 -8.61
N THR A 188 2.50 9.91 -8.87
CA THR A 188 1.47 10.10 -7.85
C THR A 188 0.18 9.38 -8.23
N ARG A 189 -0.81 9.42 -7.35
CA ARG A 189 -2.16 8.89 -7.61
C ARG A 189 -3.09 10.02 -8.09
N PRO A 190 -4.17 9.69 -8.83
CA PRO A 190 -4.60 8.35 -9.24
C PRO A 190 -3.68 7.72 -10.30
N ILE A 191 -3.56 6.38 -10.28
CA ILE A 191 -2.91 5.64 -11.36
C ILE A 191 -3.89 5.62 -12.55
N GLU A 192 -3.42 6.01 -13.73
CA GLU A 192 -4.23 6.01 -14.96
C GLU A 192 -4.59 4.57 -15.37
N GLY A 193 -5.81 4.34 -15.86
CA GLY A 193 -6.37 2.99 -16.03
C GLY A 193 -5.69 2.09 -17.06
N GLN A 194 -4.90 2.65 -17.99
CA GLN A 194 -4.10 1.90 -18.96
C GLN A 194 -2.74 1.49 -18.37
N ASN A 195 -2.31 2.11 -17.27
CA ASN A 195 -1.12 1.72 -16.52
C ASN A 195 -1.43 0.50 -15.62
N ALA A 196 -2.11 -0.50 -16.18
CA ALA A 196 -2.65 -1.64 -15.43
C ALA A 196 -1.59 -2.33 -14.57
N ASN A 197 -0.35 -2.46 -15.07
CA ASN A 197 0.76 -3.10 -14.38
C ASN A 197 1.28 -2.32 -13.15
N TRP A 198 0.93 -1.04 -12.99
CA TRP A 198 1.39 -0.25 -11.84
C TRP A 198 0.72 -0.68 -10.51
N TYR A 199 -0.23 -1.62 -10.55
CA TYR A 199 -0.75 -2.25 -9.33
C TYR A 199 0.36 -2.90 -8.49
N THR A 200 1.51 -3.29 -9.09
CA THR A 200 2.62 -3.92 -8.37
C THR A 200 3.39 -2.96 -7.46
N ILE A 201 3.33 -1.66 -7.74
CA ILE A 201 3.97 -0.60 -6.94
C ILE A 201 2.96 0.17 -6.09
N GLY A 202 1.66 0.01 -6.36
CA GLY A 202 0.58 0.60 -5.58
C GLY A 202 0.14 -0.33 -4.45
N SER A 203 -0.02 0.19 -3.24
CA SER A 203 -0.54 -0.59 -2.11
C SER A 203 -1.40 0.24 -1.16
N ASN A 204 -2.03 -0.44 -0.21
CA ASN A 204 -2.93 0.15 0.78
C ASN A 204 -2.65 -0.46 2.15
N TYR A 205 -2.93 0.27 3.22
CA TYR A 205 -2.80 -0.17 4.60
C TYR A 205 -4.17 -0.10 5.27
N LEU A 206 -4.97 -1.17 5.13
CA LEU A 206 -6.40 -1.16 5.40
C LEU A 206 -6.77 -1.45 6.85
N ASN A 207 -6.06 -2.39 7.48
CA ASN A 207 -6.31 -2.77 8.85
C ASN A 207 -5.09 -2.41 9.67
N PRO A 208 -5.14 -1.37 10.53
CA PRO A 208 -4.04 -1.07 11.43
C PRO A 208 -3.65 -2.35 12.15
N MET A 209 -2.40 -2.77 11.98
CA MET A 209 -1.89 -4.01 12.54
C MET A 209 -2.11 -3.92 14.04
N GLY A 210 -3.08 -4.69 14.56
CA GLY A 210 -3.51 -4.59 15.96
C GLY A 210 -2.31 -4.57 16.90
N ALA A 211 -2.49 -4.00 18.10
CA ALA A 211 -1.38 -3.72 19.02
C ALA A 211 -0.38 -4.89 19.09
N ALA A 212 0.94 -4.68 19.08
CA ALA A 212 1.96 -5.75 18.97
C ALA A 212 1.72 -7.00 19.84
N TYR A 213 1.19 -6.80 21.05
CA TYR A 213 0.89 -7.87 22.00
C TYR A 213 -0.48 -8.55 21.76
N SER A 214 -1.25 -8.13 20.75
CA SER A 214 -2.53 -8.72 20.36
C SER A 214 -2.29 -10.01 19.61
N PHE A 215 -3.08 -11.03 19.92
CA PHE A 215 -2.97 -12.30 19.22
C PHE A 215 -3.42 -12.12 17.77
N GLY A 216 -2.65 -12.65 16.82
CA GLY A 216 -2.88 -12.38 15.40
C GLY A 216 -2.33 -11.05 14.89
N SER A 217 -1.55 -10.29 15.68
CA SER A 217 -0.83 -9.11 15.16
C SER A 217 0.16 -9.54 14.08
N VAL A 218 -0.13 -9.18 12.84
CA VAL A 218 0.73 -9.39 11.67
C VAL A 218 1.48 -8.08 11.42
N ARG A 219 2.79 -8.14 11.17
CA ARG A 219 3.61 -6.96 10.79
C ARG A 219 4.01 -6.95 9.33
N TYR A 220 3.46 -7.86 8.53
CA TYR A 220 3.77 -8.01 7.11
C TYR A 220 2.78 -7.27 6.21
N GLN A 221 3.32 -6.39 5.35
CA GLN A 221 2.64 -5.78 4.20
C GLN A 221 3.22 -6.47 2.95
N PRO A 222 2.46 -7.38 2.30
CA PRO A 222 2.96 -8.09 1.12
C PRO A 222 3.03 -7.23 -0.14
N ASP A 223 2.29 -6.12 -0.18
CA ASP A 223 2.07 -5.37 -1.40
C ASP A 223 2.79 -4.01 -1.45
N GLY A 224 3.26 -3.67 -2.66
CA GLY A 224 3.87 -2.39 -2.98
C GLY A 224 5.33 -2.25 -2.53
N THR A 225 5.91 -1.09 -2.80
CA THR A 225 7.30 -0.75 -2.45
C THR A 225 7.39 -0.12 -1.07
N ALA A 226 8.60 -0.07 -0.49
CA ALA A 226 8.89 0.65 0.75
C ALA A 226 10.20 1.46 0.66
N PRO A 227 10.43 2.46 1.53
CA PRO A 227 11.62 3.31 1.47
C PRO A 227 12.95 2.54 1.59
N ASP A 228 13.90 2.85 0.70
CA ASP A 228 15.29 2.37 0.72
C ASP A 228 16.28 3.35 1.38
N SER A 229 15.81 4.53 1.82
CA SER A 229 16.63 5.51 2.54
C SER A 229 15.84 6.26 3.61
N SER A 230 16.55 7.05 4.42
CA SER A 230 16.01 7.88 5.49
C SER A 230 15.42 9.22 5.03
N HIS A 231 15.19 9.40 3.73
CA HIS A 231 14.67 10.65 3.18
C HIS A 231 13.31 11.03 3.74
N VAL A 232 13.22 12.21 4.38
CA VAL A 232 12.00 12.73 4.96
C VAL A 232 11.23 13.54 3.92
N MET A 233 10.06 13.03 3.52
CA MET A 233 9.18 13.67 2.55
C MET A 233 8.43 14.86 3.14
N TRP A 234 8.05 14.78 4.42
CA TRP A 234 7.44 15.86 5.20
C TRP A 234 7.41 15.48 6.68
N SER A 235 7.27 16.48 7.56
CA SER A 235 6.94 16.26 8.98
C SER A 235 5.90 17.24 9.51
N LYS A 236 4.91 16.80 10.29
CA LYS A 236 3.80 17.65 10.76
C LYS A 236 3.53 17.47 12.25
N PRO A 237 3.53 18.54 13.07
CA PRO A 237 3.16 18.45 14.49
C PRO A 237 1.76 17.86 14.69
N ILE A 238 1.64 16.89 15.61
CA ILE A 238 0.34 16.36 16.03
C ILE A 238 -0.15 17.01 17.34
N THR A 239 0.80 17.49 18.15
CA THR A 239 0.59 18.21 19.41
C THR A 239 1.89 18.94 19.78
N PHE A 240 1.95 19.60 20.94
CA PHE A 240 3.20 20.18 21.42
C PHE A 240 4.23 19.10 21.72
N GLY A 241 5.46 19.30 21.21
CA GLY A 241 6.60 18.41 21.42
C GLY A 241 7.89 19.20 21.66
N GLY A 242 9.00 18.48 21.79
CA GLY A 242 10.29 19.07 22.13
C GLY A 242 10.45 19.32 23.62
N ILE A 243 11.40 20.19 23.96
CA ILE A 243 11.77 20.54 25.34
C ILE A 243 11.04 21.82 25.76
N VAL A 244 10.48 21.81 26.97
CA VAL A 244 9.87 23.00 27.58
C VAL A 244 10.98 24.01 27.90
N GLY A 245 10.88 25.20 27.31
CA GLY A 245 11.77 26.33 27.58
C GLY A 245 11.33 27.18 28.77
N GLY A 246 12.28 27.94 29.32
CA GLY A 246 12.09 28.80 30.49
C GLY A 246 13.06 28.46 31.62
N SER A 247 13.44 29.47 32.42
CA SER A 247 14.22 29.25 33.62
C SER A 247 13.31 29.21 34.85
N ASN A 248 13.64 28.34 35.80
CA ASN A 248 13.05 28.36 37.14
C ASN A 248 13.74 29.39 38.07
N GLU A 249 14.36 30.42 37.49
CA GLU A 249 15.15 31.42 38.23
C GLU A 249 14.28 32.59 38.69
N TYR A 250 14.71 33.26 39.77
CA TYR A 250 14.03 34.42 40.33
C TYR A 250 13.62 35.42 39.24
N GLN A 251 12.32 35.67 39.11
CA GLN A 251 11.81 36.62 38.14
C GLN A 251 11.87 38.04 38.71
N GLU A 252 12.24 38.99 37.85
CA GLU A 252 12.14 40.42 38.17
C GLU A 252 10.69 40.78 38.54
N PRO A 253 10.48 41.68 39.53
CA PRO A 253 9.13 42.11 39.90
C PRO A 253 8.35 42.63 38.68
N ARG A 254 7.11 42.15 38.51
CA ARG A 254 6.20 42.49 37.39
C ARG A 254 6.60 41.93 36.03
N SER A 255 7.43 40.89 35.97
CA SER A 255 7.59 40.13 34.74
C SER A 255 6.22 39.61 34.26
N PRO A 256 5.85 39.79 32.97
CA PRO A 256 4.63 39.21 32.41
C PRO A 256 4.76 37.69 32.17
N SER A 257 5.98 37.14 32.20
CA SER A 257 6.20 35.69 32.20
C SER A 257 6.09 35.17 33.64
N ALA A 258 5.31 34.12 33.88
CA ALA A 258 5.28 33.42 35.17
C ALA A 258 6.31 32.30 35.20
N LEU A 259 6.85 31.99 36.40
CA LEU A 259 7.63 30.78 36.63
C LEU A 259 6.77 29.55 36.31
N THR A 260 7.17 28.76 35.32
CA THR A 260 6.49 27.50 35.00
C THR A 260 6.83 26.40 36.01
N GLY A 261 7.98 26.50 36.70
CA GLY A 261 8.49 25.43 37.56
C GLY A 261 9.08 24.26 36.77
N ILE A 262 9.20 24.34 35.45
CA ILE A 262 9.61 23.26 34.55
C ILE A 262 10.87 23.69 33.80
N THR A 263 12.01 23.05 34.08
CA THR A 263 13.28 23.30 33.39
C THR A 263 13.73 22.04 32.65
N GLY A 264 13.84 22.12 31.31
CA GLY A 264 14.52 21.08 30.51
C GLY A 264 13.76 19.75 30.37
N THR A 265 12.51 19.67 30.82
CA THR A 265 11.61 18.53 30.64
C THR A 265 11.02 18.53 29.22
N ALA A 266 10.87 17.35 28.62
CA ALA A 266 10.17 17.19 27.34
C ALA A 266 8.65 17.31 27.52
N PHE A 267 7.93 17.78 26.49
CA PHE A 267 6.47 17.65 26.46
C PHE A 267 6.06 16.18 26.52
N TYR A 268 4.92 15.91 27.17
CA TYR A 268 4.46 14.54 27.39
C TYR A 268 4.17 13.82 26.07
N THR A 269 4.73 12.62 25.92
CA THR A 269 4.70 11.85 24.67
C THR A 269 3.41 11.05 24.48
N GLY A 270 2.70 10.69 25.56
CA GLY A 270 1.53 9.80 25.52
C GLY A 270 1.86 8.33 25.27
N LEU A 271 3.14 7.94 25.32
CA LEU A 271 3.60 6.61 24.94
C LEU A 271 2.96 5.47 25.73
N SER A 272 2.75 5.60 27.04
CA SER A 272 2.34 4.45 27.84
C SER A 272 0.85 4.11 27.68
N TYR A 273 -0.04 5.11 27.75
CA TYR A 273 -1.49 4.90 27.82
C TYR A 273 -2.31 5.79 26.89
N GLU A 274 -1.73 6.88 26.38
CA GLU A 274 -2.43 7.92 25.62
C GLU A 274 -1.83 8.07 24.22
N THR A 275 -1.70 6.94 23.51
CA THR A 275 -1.16 6.86 22.15
C THR A 275 -1.76 7.94 21.25
N LYS A 276 -0.93 8.90 20.81
CA LYS A 276 -1.40 10.10 20.11
C LYS A 276 -1.53 9.93 18.59
N PHE A 277 -0.78 9.00 17.99
CA PHE A 277 -0.92 8.61 16.59
C PHE A 277 -1.56 7.22 16.55
N ASN A 278 -2.87 7.19 16.31
CA ASN A 278 -3.66 5.96 16.43
C ASN A 278 -4.49 5.68 15.18
N THR A 279 -4.76 4.38 14.97
CA THR A 279 -5.57 3.85 13.87
C THR A 279 -5.19 4.43 12.49
N PRO A 280 -3.90 4.40 12.10
CA PRO A 280 -3.50 4.89 10.80
C PRO A 280 -4.00 3.96 9.69
N ILE A 281 -4.65 4.53 8.68
CA ILE A 281 -5.14 3.82 7.50
C ILE A 281 -4.53 4.49 6.27
N ILE A 282 -4.13 3.71 5.26
CA ILE A 282 -3.74 4.25 3.96
C ILE A 282 -4.63 3.66 2.87
N ILE A 283 -5.32 4.51 2.12
CA ILE A 283 -6.12 4.13 0.94
C ILE A 283 -5.77 5.08 -0.20
N GLY A 284 -5.33 4.53 -1.33
CA GLY A 284 -5.15 5.31 -2.56
C GLY A 284 -4.25 6.53 -2.39
N GLY A 285 -3.13 6.40 -1.68
CA GLY A 285 -2.14 7.47 -1.48
C GLY A 285 -2.57 8.54 -0.47
N ARG A 286 -3.59 8.25 0.36
CA ARG A 286 -4.05 9.14 1.43
C ARG A 286 -3.87 8.46 2.77
N LEU A 287 -3.32 9.19 3.73
CA LEU A 287 -3.14 8.75 5.11
C LEU A 287 -4.26 9.32 6.00
N PHE A 288 -4.93 8.45 6.73
CA PHE A 288 -5.98 8.79 7.69
C PHE A 288 -5.56 8.41 9.10
N TYR A 289 -5.75 9.28 10.08
CA TYR A 289 -5.40 8.98 11.47
C TYR A 289 -6.18 9.82 12.48
N GLY A 290 -6.29 9.32 13.71
CA GLY A 290 -6.93 10.03 14.81
C GLY A 290 -6.04 11.11 15.41
N LEU A 291 -6.67 12.17 15.91
CA LEU A 291 -6.00 13.27 16.58
C LEU A 291 -6.22 13.22 18.09
N PRO A 292 -5.19 13.54 18.90
CA PRO A 292 -5.32 13.61 20.34
C PRO A 292 -6.12 14.85 20.76
N HIS A 293 -6.73 14.79 21.95
CA HIS A 293 -7.33 15.95 22.62
C HIS A 293 -6.60 16.22 23.94
N SER A 294 -5.70 17.21 23.93
CA SER A 294 -4.83 17.50 25.08
C SER A 294 -4.03 16.25 25.49
N ASN A 295 -4.14 15.79 26.73
CA ASN A 295 -3.50 14.58 27.23
C ASN A 295 -4.20 13.29 26.77
N ASN A 296 -5.41 13.37 26.21
CA ASN A 296 -6.11 12.18 25.73
C ASN A 296 -5.62 11.80 24.33
N GLY A 297 -5.27 10.52 24.12
CA GLY A 297 -4.86 10.00 22.81
C GLY A 297 -5.97 10.04 21.74
N ALA A 298 -7.22 10.32 22.13
CA ALA A 298 -8.36 10.44 21.24
C ALA A 298 -9.21 11.69 21.53
N GLY A 299 -10.17 11.97 20.65
CA GLY A 299 -11.16 13.04 20.81
C GLY A 299 -10.80 14.36 20.11
N GLY A 300 -9.66 14.44 19.43
CA GLY A 300 -9.24 15.61 18.64
C GLY A 300 -9.77 15.63 17.20
N GLY A 301 -10.58 14.62 16.83
CA GLY A 301 -11.07 14.38 15.47
C GLY A 301 -10.31 13.28 14.73
N TYR A 302 -10.54 13.22 13.43
CA TYR A 302 -9.93 12.31 12.47
C TYR A 302 -9.55 13.10 11.22
N ILE A 303 -8.33 12.95 10.74
CA ILE A 303 -7.77 13.75 9.64
C ILE A 303 -7.40 12.86 8.46
N CYS A 304 -7.55 13.39 7.25
CA CYS A 304 -6.99 12.86 6.02
C CYS A 304 -5.90 13.81 5.49
N VAL A 305 -4.73 13.27 5.19
CA VAL A 305 -3.65 13.99 4.50
C VAL A 305 -3.22 13.23 3.25
N ASP A 306 -2.67 13.93 2.27
CA ASP A 306 -1.92 13.29 1.19
C ASP A 306 -0.68 12.59 1.78
N LEU A 307 -0.47 11.33 1.41
CA LEU A 307 0.60 10.51 1.98
C LEU A 307 2.00 11.04 1.61
N ARG A 308 2.17 11.58 0.40
CA ARG A 308 3.48 12.04 -0.10
C ARG A 308 3.79 13.48 0.29
N THR A 309 2.77 14.32 0.54
CA THR A 309 2.97 15.75 0.81
C THR A 309 2.60 16.19 2.23
N GLY A 310 1.76 15.43 2.95
CA GLY A 310 1.26 15.81 4.26
C GLY A 310 0.21 16.93 4.23
N GLU A 311 -0.22 17.35 3.04
CA GLU A 311 -1.27 18.34 2.84
C GLU A 311 -2.59 17.83 3.42
N GLU A 312 -3.25 18.65 4.23
CA GLU A 312 -4.55 18.31 4.81
C GLU A 312 -5.64 18.39 3.74
N ILE A 313 -6.30 17.27 3.48
CA ILE A 313 -7.39 17.17 2.50
C ILE A 313 -8.72 17.45 3.20
N TRP A 314 -8.96 16.79 4.34
CA TRP A 314 -10.14 17.01 5.16
C TRP A 314 -9.92 16.60 6.61
N ARG A 315 -10.81 17.07 7.49
CA ARG A 315 -10.86 16.70 8.91
C ARG A 315 -12.31 16.56 9.35
N GLN A 316 -12.61 15.50 10.12
CA GLN A 316 -13.93 15.20 10.66
C GLN A 316 -13.89 14.96 12.16
N ASN A 317 -14.97 15.31 12.86
CA ASN A 317 -15.15 15.01 14.29
C ASN A 317 -16.22 13.94 14.45
N TYR A 318 -15.83 12.68 14.27
CA TYR A 318 -16.76 11.57 14.46
C TYR A 318 -17.06 11.32 15.94
N ALA A 319 -18.24 10.77 16.21
CA ALA A 319 -18.54 10.20 17.53
C ALA A 319 -17.64 8.99 17.84
N VAL A 320 -17.30 8.22 16.80
CA VAL A 320 -16.35 7.11 16.85
C VAL A 320 -15.51 7.18 15.59
N ASN A 321 -14.19 7.27 15.73
CA ASN A 321 -13.28 7.31 14.59
C ASN A 321 -13.26 5.97 13.84
N PRO A 322 -12.97 5.98 12.52
CA PRO A 322 -12.68 4.78 11.77
C PRO A 322 -11.61 3.91 12.45
N SER A 323 -11.85 2.60 12.45
CA SER A 323 -10.98 1.59 13.07
C SER A 323 -10.20 0.76 12.05
N PHE A 324 -10.72 0.63 10.83
CA PHE A 324 -10.10 -0.05 9.69
C PHE A 324 -10.75 0.47 8.39
N GLY A 325 -10.24 0.07 7.24
CA GLY A 325 -10.78 0.39 5.92
C GLY A 325 -11.02 -0.86 5.09
N ALA A 326 -11.68 -0.71 3.95
CA ALA A 326 -11.89 -1.80 2.99
C ALA A 326 -11.84 -1.25 1.56
N ILE A 327 -11.36 -2.07 0.63
CA ILE A 327 -11.45 -1.83 -0.81
C ILE A 327 -12.15 -3.05 -1.40
N VAL A 328 -13.42 -2.90 -1.72
CA VAL A 328 -14.28 -4.02 -2.15
C VAL A 328 -14.45 -3.95 -3.66
N ASN A 329 -13.96 -4.96 -4.37
CA ASN A 329 -14.22 -5.15 -5.78
C ASN A 329 -15.65 -5.65 -5.97
N PHE A 330 -16.45 -4.89 -6.70
CA PHE A 330 -17.81 -5.27 -7.07
C PHE A 330 -17.87 -5.61 -8.56
N ASP A 331 -18.43 -6.78 -8.86
CA ASP A 331 -18.57 -7.29 -10.21
C ASP A 331 -20.01 -7.78 -10.44
N SER A 332 -20.65 -7.26 -11.49
CA SER A 332 -22.00 -7.59 -11.92
C SER A 332 -22.11 -7.34 -13.43
N PRO A 333 -23.14 -7.85 -14.13
CA PRO A 333 -23.29 -7.63 -15.57
C PRO A 333 -23.26 -6.16 -16.02
N ASN A 334 -23.57 -5.21 -15.14
CA ASN A 334 -23.64 -3.78 -15.46
C ASN A 334 -22.59 -2.92 -14.73
N GLN A 335 -21.82 -3.48 -13.79
CA GLN A 335 -20.88 -2.71 -12.98
C GLN A 335 -19.66 -3.53 -12.61
N HIS A 336 -18.50 -2.90 -12.74
CA HIS A 336 -17.21 -3.47 -12.42
C HIS A 336 -16.36 -2.40 -11.74
N GLY A 337 -15.63 -2.78 -10.70
CA GLY A 337 -14.60 -1.94 -10.09
C GLY A 337 -14.58 -1.97 -8.57
N ALA A 338 -13.49 -1.41 -8.02
CA ALA A 338 -13.23 -1.36 -6.59
C ALA A 338 -13.82 -0.11 -5.92
N ILE A 339 -14.36 -0.28 -4.72
CA ILE A 339 -15.00 0.77 -3.93
C ILE A 339 -14.37 0.81 -2.55
N SER A 340 -13.89 1.98 -2.13
CA SER A 340 -13.20 2.16 -0.85
C SER A 340 -14.09 2.71 0.25
N TYR A 341 -13.86 2.24 1.48
CA TYR A 341 -14.54 2.71 2.69
C TYR A 341 -13.57 2.86 3.86
N LEU A 342 -13.82 3.88 4.68
CA LEU A 342 -13.37 3.95 6.06
C LEU A 342 -14.47 3.39 6.96
N ILE A 343 -14.16 2.52 7.92
CA ILE A 343 -15.16 1.80 8.71
C ILE A 343 -14.95 2.08 10.20
N ALA A 344 -15.95 2.74 10.81
CA ALA A 344 -16.01 2.97 12.25
C ALA A 344 -16.88 1.91 12.92
N THR A 345 -16.39 1.35 14.04
CA THR A 345 -17.08 0.27 14.77
C THR A 345 -17.60 0.78 16.11
N GLN A 346 -18.91 0.67 16.34
CA GLN A 346 -19.53 1.05 17.61
C GLN A 346 -20.39 -0.10 18.17
N SER A 347 -20.17 -0.44 19.44
CA SER A 347 -20.98 -1.43 20.16
C SER A 347 -21.79 -0.77 21.28
N VAL A 348 -23.11 -0.75 21.16
CA VAL A 348 -24.03 -0.19 22.17
C VAL A 348 -25.02 -1.26 22.60
N ARG A 349 -25.08 -1.56 23.89
CA ARG A 349 -26.00 -2.55 24.50
C ARG A 349 -25.99 -3.93 23.79
N GLY A 350 -24.81 -4.39 23.38
CA GLY A 350 -24.62 -5.69 22.73
C GLY A 350 -24.90 -5.72 21.22
N VAL A 351 -25.27 -4.58 20.62
CA VAL A 351 -25.41 -4.44 19.17
C VAL A 351 -24.16 -3.74 18.62
N THR A 352 -23.43 -4.43 17.76
CA THR A 352 -22.30 -3.86 17.02
C THR A 352 -22.78 -3.30 15.68
N THR A 353 -22.42 -2.06 15.41
CA THR A 353 -22.69 -1.36 14.16
C THR A 353 -21.38 -0.99 13.49
N TRP A 354 -21.26 -1.31 12.20
CA TRP A 354 -20.25 -0.76 11.32
C TRP A 354 -20.84 0.41 10.55
N MET A 355 -20.15 1.56 10.63
CA MET A 355 -20.52 2.80 9.96
C MET A 355 -19.50 3.04 8.86
N MET A 356 -19.96 3.06 7.62
CA MET A 356 -19.13 3.21 6.43
C MET A 356 -19.07 4.68 6.07
N HIS A 357 -17.86 5.18 5.87
CA HIS A 357 -17.56 6.55 5.48
C HIS A 357 -16.80 6.57 4.15
N ASP A 358 -17.07 7.56 3.32
CA ASP A 358 -16.37 7.78 2.07
C ASP A 358 -14.93 8.23 2.36
N SER A 359 -13.95 7.53 1.81
CA SER A 359 -12.53 7.89 1.93
C SER A 359 -12.18 9.23 1.25
N ILE A 360 -13.02 9.74 0.36
CA ILE A 360 -12.77 10.97 -0.39
C ILE A 360 -12.96 12.21 0.47
N ASP A 361 -14.02 12.27 1.28
CA ASP A 361 -14.41 13.45 2.07
C ASP A 361 -14.79 13.17 3.54
N GLY A 362 -14.78 11.90 3.95
CA GLY A 362 -15.17 11.47 5.29
C GLY A 362 -16.69 11.47 5.55
N SER A 363 -17.52 11.72 4.53
CA SER A 363 -18.96 11.71 4.69
C SER A 363 -19.46 10.31 5.02
N TRP A 364 -20.54 10.23 5.80
CA TRP A 364 -21.21 8.95 6.07
C TRP A 364 -21.89 8.43 4.80
N VAL A 365 -21.78 7.11 4.56
CA VAL A 365 -22.37 6.44 3.40
C VAL A 365 -23.54 5.55 3.81
N PHE A 366 -23.32 4.59 4.72
CA PHE A 366 -24.34 3.63 5.17
C PHE A 366 -23.92 2.91 6.46
N ASN A 367 -24.86 2.16 7.07
CA ASN A 367 -24.56 1.33 8.25
C ASN A 367 -24.91 -0.14 8.04
N ILE A 368 -24.17 -1.00 8.73
CA ILE A 368 -24.53 -2.41 8.97
C ILE A 368 -24.66 -2.60 10.49
N THR A 369 -25.84 -2.99 10.97
CA THR A 369 -26.11 -3.30 12.39
C THR A 369 -26.05 -4.80 12.64
N ASN A 370 -25.93 -5.18 13.93
CA ASN A 370 -25.82 -6.57 14.38
C ASN A 370 -24.60 -7.31 13.82
N VAL A 371 -23.52 -6.59 13.46
CA VAL A 371 -22.31 -7.24 12.95
C VAL A 371 -21.79 -8.25 13.98
N PRO A 372 -21.60 -9.52 13.60
CA PRO A 372 -21.18 -10.54 14.54
C PRO A 372 -19.77 -10.29 15.09
N SER A 373 -19.53 -10.71 16.34
CA SER A 373 -18.17 -10.90 16.84
C SER A 373 -17.54 -12.17 16.25
N GLY A 374 -16.24 -12.16 16.02
CA GLY A 374 -15.48 -13.33 15.56
C GLY A 374 -14.07 -12.95 15.11
N THR A 375 -13.43 -13.84 14.37
CA THR A 375 -12.12 -13.57 13.76
C THR A 375 -12.34 -12.93 12.39
N MET A 376 -11.95 -11.66 12.25
CA MET A 376 -12.04 -10.92 10.99
C MET A 376 -10.89 -11.27 10.05
N ASP A 377 -11.18 -11.33 8.75
CA ASP A 377 -10.22 -11.43 7.67
C ASP A 377 -10.77 -10.69 6.42
N TYR A 378 -10.03 -10.70 5.30
CA TYR A 378 -10.49 -10.19 4.01
C TYR A 378 -10.73 -11.33 3.00
N GLY A 379 -11.86 -11.24 2.31
CA GLY A 379 -12.23 -12.15 1.23
C GLY A 379 -11.49 -11.86 -0.08
N PRO A 380 -11.65 -12.72 -1.09
CA PRO A 380 -10.95 -12.60 -2.37
C PRO A 380 -11.34 -11.36 -3.19
N SER A 381 -12.44 -10.69 -2.87
CA SER A 381 -12.83 -9.41 -3.50
C SER A 381 -12.52 -8.22 -2.60
N GLY A 382 -11.71 -8.39 -1.55
CA GLY A 382 -11.34 -7.34 -0.59
C GLY A 382 -12.45 -7.00 0.41
N GLU A 383 -13.52 -7.79 0.46
CA GLU A 383 -14.60 -7.62 1.42
C GLU A 383 -14.22 -8.11 2.83
N PRO A 384 -14.59 -7.39 3.90
CA PRO A 384 -14.42 -7.92 5.25
C PRO A 384 -15.30 -9.16 5.48
N ILE A 385 -14.71 -10.19 6.07
CA ILE A 385 -15.37 -11.44 6.46
C ILE A 385 -15.12 -11.75 7.94
N ILE A 386 -16.03 -12.47 8.58
CA ILE A 386 -15.90 -12.84 10.01
C ILE A 386 -16.18 -14.32 10.20
N TYR A 387 -15.19 -15.06 10.68
CA TYR A 387 -15.34 -16.43 11.16
C TYR A 387 -15.98 -16.44 12.54
N GLN A 388 -17.17 -17.02 12.63
CA GLN A 388 -17.88 -17.23 13.88
C GLN A 388 -17.87 -18.70 14.25
N ILE A 389 -17.48 -18.99 15.49
CA ILE A 389 -17.43 -20.35 16.00
C ILE A 389 -18.24 -20.47 17.29
N ASN A 390 -18.94 -21.58 17.44
CA ASN A 390 -19.52 -21.98 18.70
C ASN A 390 -19.18 -23.44 18.98
N LEU A 391 -18.15 -23.66 19.79
CA LEU A 391 -17.62 -24.99 20.09
C LEU A 391 -18.60 -25.83 20.93
N ALA A 392 -19.38 -25.19 21.81
CA ALA A 392 -20.38 -25.87 22.63
C ALA A 392 -21.56 -26.41 21.79
N ASN A 393 -22.03 -25.60 20.83
CA ASN A 393 -23.09 -25.96 19.89
C ASN A 393 -22.57 -26.59 18.59
N LYS A 394 -21.25 -26.80 18.48
CA LYS A 394 -20.57 -27.48 17.38
C LYS A 394 -20.88 -26.91 16.00
N TRP A 395 -20.73 -25.60 15.83
CA TRP A 395 -20.85 -25.00 14.50
C TRP A 395 -19.78 -23.94 14.22
N LEU A 396 -19.49 -23.77 12.93
CA LEU A 396 -18.64 -22.73 12.35
C LEU A 396 -19.39 -22.08 11.19
N ALA A 397 -19.38 -20.75 11.12
CA ALA A 397 -20.00 -20.00 10.04
C ALA A 397 -19.11 -18.85 9.58
N LEU A 398 -19.26 -18.46 8.32
CA LEU A 398 -18.58 -17.31 7.74
C LEU A 398 -19.58 -16.22 7.41
N TRP A 399 -19.57 -15.16 8.21
CA TRP A 399 -20.29 -13.94 7.89
C TRP A 399 -19.53 -13.19 6.80
N ASN A 400 -20.23 -12.67 5.79
CA ASN A 400 -19.61 -12.04 4.63
C ASN A 400 -20.30 -10.71 4.30
N PHE A 401 -19.50 -9.63 4.24
CA PHE A 401 -19.99 -8.30 3.92
C PHE A 401 -20.75 -8.25 2.60
N THR A 402 -20.20 -8.81 1.52
CA THR A 402 -20.83 -8.81 0.20
C THR A 402 -22.19 -9.51 0.24
N ASN A 403 -22.33 -10.59 1.01
CA ASN A 403 -23.61 -11.26 1.21
C ASN A 403 -24.63 -10.41 2.00
N VAL A 404 -24.18 -9.63 2.99
CA VAL A 404 -25.05 -8.70 3.72
C VAL A 404 -25.60 -7.64 2.80
N VAL A 405 -24.72 -6.99 2.02
CA VAL A 405 -25.20 -5.94 1.12
C VAL A 405 -26.08 -6.58 0.04
N SER A 406 -25.68 -7.71 -0.55
CA SER A 406 -26.40 -8.37 -1.66
C SER A 406 -27.80 -8.86 -1.29
N ASN A 407 -28.00 -9.27 -0.03
CA ASN A 407 -29.27 -9.77 0.47
C ASN A 407 -30.03 -8.74 1.33
N GLY A 408 -29.59 -7.47 1.29
CA GLY A 408 -30.18 -6.36 2.02
C GLY A 408 -31.51 -5.84 1.43
N PRO A 409 -32.02 -4.70 1.93
CA PRO A 409 -33.30 -4.14 1.50
C PRO A 409 -33.41 -3.95 -0.02
N VAL A 410 -34.58 -4.26 -0.57
CA VAL A 410 -34.91 -4.15 -2.00
C VAL A 410 -34.60 -2.72 -2.47
N ASN A 411 -33.71 -2.59 -3.48
CA ASN A 411 -33.17 -1.39 -4.13
C ASN A 411 -31.72 -0.98 -3.76
N ALA A 412 -31.09 -1.57 -2.74
CA ALA A 412 -29.69 -1.28 -2.38
C ALA A 412 -28.66 -2.12 -3.17
N LEU A 413 -29.03 -3.35 -3.52
CA LEU A 413 -28.32 -4.23 -4.45
C LEU A 413 -29.35 -5.03 -5.22
N THR A 414 -29.30 -4.92 -6.54
CA THR A 414 -30.02 -5.82 -7.44
C THR A 414 -28.99 -6.55 -8.29
N ALA A 415 -29.38 -7.58 -9.02
CA ALA A 415 -28.53 -8.20 -10.03
C ALA A 415 -27.92 -7.19 -11.04
N ASN A 416 -28.42 -5.94 -11.06
CA ASN A 416 -28.02 -4.86 -11.95
C ASN A 416 -27.10 -3.80 -11.32
N GLY A 417 -26.80 -3.83 -10.01
CA GLY A 417 -25.83 -2.88 -9.44
C GLY A 417 -25.86 -2.65 -7.92
N TYR A 418 -24.75 -2.10 -7.43
CA TYR A 418 -24.39 -1.77 -6.05
C TYR A 418 -24.69 -0.30 -5.69
N ARG A 419 -25.69 -0.07 -4.83
CA ARG A 419 -26.20 1.26 -4.47
C ARG A 419 -26.44 1.38 -2.95
N PRO A 420 -25.40 1.23 -2.11
CA PRO A 420 -25.58 1.18 -0.65
C PRO A 420 -25.76 2.54 0.01
N VAL A 421 -25.61 3.65 -0.71
CA VAL A 421 -25.67 5.00 -0.12
C VAL A 421 -27.03 5.25 0.55
N ASN A 422 -26.98 5.80 1.77
CA ASN A 422 -28.13 6.06 2.65
C ASN A 422 -28.91 4.81 3.08
N GLN A 423 -28.31 3.62 2.99
CA GLN A 423 -28.97 2.37 3.39
C GLN A 423 -28.63 1.97 4.83
N LEU A 424 -29.49 1.14 5.40
CA LEU A 424 -29.28 0.47 6.69
C LEU A 424 -29.43 -1.03 6.47
N PHE A 425 -28.38 -1.77 6.75
CA PHE A 425 -28.38 -3.23 6.66
C PHE A 425 -28.40 -3.84 8.04
N ASP A 426 -29.07 -4.99 8.15
CA ASP A 426 -29.12 -5.81 9.35
C ASP A 426 -28.66 -7.23 9.00
N THR A 427 -27.72 -7.76 9.77
CA THR A 427 -27.11 -9.07 9.52
C THR A 427 -27.92 -10.26 10.04
N LEU A 428 -29.05 -10.04 10.74
CA LEU A 428 -29.85 -11.12 11.35
C LEU A 428 -30.37 -12.18 10.35
N SER A 429 -30.36 -11.88 9.05
CA SER A 429 -30.67 -12.84 8.00
C SER A 429 -29.59 -13.93 7.90
N ARG A 430 -30.00 -15.20 7.75
CA ARG A 430 -29.08 -16.29 7.39
C ARG A 430 -28.36 -16.03 6.06
N ALA A 431 -28.96 -15.23 5.17
CA ALA A 431 -28.36 -14.87 3.89
C ALA A 431 -27.13 -13.96 4.01
N SER A 432 -26.84 -13.42 5.21
CA SER A 432 -25.61 -12.68 5.52
C SER A 432 -24.36 -13.56 5.59
N TYR A 433 -24.52 -14.89 5.60
CA TYR A 433 -23.45 -15.85 5.78
C TYR A 433 -23.20 -16.64 4.49
N SER A 434 -21.94 -16.78 4.10
CA SER A 434 -21.56 -17.61 2.93
C SER A 434 -21.83 -19.09 3.19
N TRP A 435 -21.62 -19.56 4.41
CA TRP A 435 -21.86 -20.93 4.80
C TRP A 435 -21.97 -21.08 6.33
N ASN A 436 -22.57 -22.18 6.77
CA ASN A 436 -22.64 -22.62 8.16
C ASN A 436 -22.52 -24.15 8.18
N VAL A 437 -21.54 -24.68 8.91
CA VAL A 437 -21.20 -26.10 8.96
C VAL A 437 -21.15 -26.60 10.39
N THR A 438 -21.45 -27.89 10.56
CA THR A 438 -21.30 -28.59 11.84
C THR A 438 -19.84 -28.94 12.08
N LEU A 439 -19.37 -28.75 13.31
CA LEU A 439 -18.05 -29.14 13.76
C LEU A 439 -18.08 -30.49 14.49
N PRO A 440 -16.96 -31.23 14.51
CA PRO A 440 -16.78 -32.34 15.45
C PRO A 440 -16.69 -31.83 16.89
N THR A 441 -16.68 -32.76 17.85
CA THR A 441 -16.43 -32.39 19.26
C THR A 441 -15.00 -31.90 19.41
N LEU A 442 -14.84 -30.61 19.70
CA LEU A 442 -13.57 -29.93 19.96
C LEU A 442 -13.49 -29.51 21.44
N PRO A 443 -12.30 -29.22 21.97
CA PRO A 443 -12.16 -28.65 23.32
C PRO A 443 -12.98 -27.36 23.47
N THR A 444 -13.71 -27.23 24.58
CA THR A 444 -14.57 -26.06 24.85
C THR A 444 -14.03 -25.15 25.96
N SER A 445 -13.17 -25.68 26.84
CA SER A 445 -12.55 -24.91 27.91
C SER A 445 -11.37 -24.12 27.37
N GLY A 446 -11.30 -22.80 27.65
CA GLY A 446 -10.16 -21.98 27.26
C GLY A 446 -9.81 -22.09 25.77
N ALA A 447 -10.85 -22.01 24.93
CA ALA A 447 -10.79 -22.37 23.52
C ALA A 447 -11.22 -21.23 22.61
N GLY A 448 -10.69 -21.21 21.39
CA GLY A 448 -10.94 -20.15 20.42
C GLY A 448 -10.30 -20.44 19.06
N ILE A 449 -10.47 -19.49 18.14
CA ILE A 449 -9.78 -19.49 16.85
C ILE A 449 -8.38 -18.91 17.06
N GLY A 450 -7.39 -19.69 16.66
CA GLY A 450 -6.00 -19.27 16.56
C GLY A 450 -5.79 -18.40 15.32
N TRP A 451 -5.87 -19.05 14.17
CA TRP A 451 -5.65 -18.44 12.86
C TRP A 451 -6.65 -19.00 11.85
N ALA A 452 -7.12 -18.17 10.93
CA ALA A 452 -7.86 -18.60 9.77
C ALA A 452 -6.99 -18.37 8.53
N ILE A 453 -6.82 -19.41 7.71
CA ILE A 453 -6.17 -19.31 6.40
C ILE A 453 -7.29 -19.54 5.39
N ASN A 454 -7.72 -18.45 4.75
CA ASN A 454 -8.91 -18.42 3.92
C ASN A 454 -8.94 -19.56 2.90
N ASP A 455 -10.08 -20.25 2.80
CA ASP A 455 -10.31 -21.44 1.97
C ASP A 455 -9.31 -22.62 2.13
N ASP A 456 -8.45 -22.63 3.16
CA ASP A 456 -7.53 -23.75 3.44
C ASP A 456 -7.86 -24.45 4.77
N LEU A 457 -7.54 -23.81 5.90
CA LEU A 457 -7.75 -24.37 7.24
C LEU A 457 -7.95 -23.31 8.30
N LEU A 458 -8.62 -23.71 9.39
CA LEU A 458 -8.75 -22.93 10.61
C LEU A 458 -7.99 -23.65 11.72
N LEU A 459 -6.97 -22.98 12.26
CA LEU A 459 -6.21 -23.41 13.42
C LEU A 459 -6.91 -22.89 14.67
N GLY A 460 -7.30 -23.77 15.57
CA GLY A 460 -7.91 -23.42 16.84
C GLY A 460 -7.16 -23.99 18.03
N TYR A 461 -7.54 -23.54 19.21
CA TYR A 461 -6.91 -23.95 20.46
C TYR A 461 -7.93 -24.27 21.55
N GLY A 462 -7.46 -24.86 22.64
CA GLY A 462 -8.23 -25.23 23.82
C GLY A 462 -7.31 -25.48 25.01
N ASN A 463 -7.88 -25.51 26.22
CA ASN A 463 -7.13 -25.62 27.48
C ASN A 463 -6.09 -24.50 27.67
N MET A 464 -6.34 -23.31 27.10
CA MET A 464 -5.48 -22.14 27.23
C MET A 464 -6.24 -21.00 27.89
N ARG A 465 -5.56 -20.21 28.71
CA ARG A 465 -6.10 -18.97 29.26
C ARG A 465 -5.80 -17.81 28.32
N SER A 466 -6.67 -16.81 28.29
CA SER A 466 -6.36 -15.52 27.66
C SER A 466 -5.59 -14.66 28.66
N SER A 467 -4.36 -14.28 28.30
CA SER A 467 -3.55 -13.33 29.07
C SER A 467 -3.14 -12.21 28.12
N PHE A 468 -3.58 -10.97 28.38
CA PHE A 468 -3.41 -9.84 27.45
C PHE A 468 -3.91 -10.13 26.01
N GLY A 469 -4.97 -10.92 25.87
CA GLY A 469 -5.50 -11.33 24.55
C GLY A 469 -4.74 -12.48 23.88
N GLN A 470 -3.71 -13.06 24.53
CA GLN A 470 -2.90 -14.14 24.00
C GLN A 470 -3.29 -15.52 24.58
N PRO A 471 -3.35 -16.59 23.77
CA PRO A 471 -3.59 -17.95 24.24
C PRO A 471 -2.34 -18.51 24.92
N THR A 472 -2.41 -18.73 26.23
CA THR A 472 -1.26 -19.18 27.04
C THR A 472 -1.62 -20.34 27.98
N TRP A 473 -0.61 -21.13 28.37
CA TRP A 473 -0.75 -22.23 29.34
C TRP A 473 0.56 -22.45 30.10
N GLY A 474 0.54 -23.26 31.16
CA GLY A 474 1.69 -23.40 32.07
C GLY A 474 1.96 -22.16 32.94
N GLY A 475 3.10 -22.16 33.63
CA GLY A 475 3.53 -21.11 34.56
C GLY A 475 2.75 -21.06 35.89
N LEU A 476 3.25 -20.26 36.83
CA LEU A 476 2.58 -20.01 38.11
C LEU A 476 1.54 -18.91 37.89
N SER A 477 0.26 -19.25 38.01
CA SER A 477 -0.86 -18.32 38.00
C SER A 477 -1.88 -18.74 39.06
N ALA A 478 -2.79 -17.85 39.44
CA ALA A 478 -3.84 -18.17 40.43
C ALA A 478 -4.71 -19.38 40.02
N ASP A 479 -4.73 -19.74 38.73
CA ASP A 479 -5.46 -20.86 38.11
C ASP A 479 -4.53 -21.96 37.53
N ALA A 480 -3.40 -22.26 38.18
CA ALA A 480 -2.28 -23.13 37.71
C ALA A 480 -2.60 -24.63 37.44
N THR A 481 -3.64 -24.95 36.66
CA THR A 481 -4.10 -26.33 36.42
C THR A 481 -3.81 -26.86 35.01
N ALA A 482 -3.58 -25.98 34.02
CA ALA A 482 -3.36 -26.40 32.63
C ALA A 482 -1.88 -26.78 32.38
N VAL A 483 -1.57 -28.06 32.57
CA VAL A 483 -0.27 -28.69 32.24
C VAL A 483 -0.06 -28.93 30.74
N LYS A 484 -1.08 -28.61 29.92
CA LYS A 484 -1.08 -28.76 28.46
C LYS A 484 -1.98 -27.73 27.80
N GLY A 485 -1.60 -27.28 26.61
CA GLY A 485 -2.48 -26.58 25.67
C GLY A 485 -2.85 -27.52 24.53
N THR A 486 -4.10 -27.50 24.08
CA THR A 486 -4.55 -28.32 22.94
C THR A 486 -4.67 -27.44 21.71
N VAL A 487 -4.05 -27.84 20.60
CA VAL A 487 -4.17 -27.18 19.30
C VAL A 487 -4.85 -28.14 18.33
N TRP A 488 -5.73 -27.64 17.49
CA TRP A 488 -6.48 -28.44 16.52
C TRP A 488 -6.63 -27.67 15.20
N ALA A 489 -6.85 -28.39 14.11
CA ALA A 489 -7.13 -27.80 12.81
C ALA A 489 -8.38 -28.41 12.18
N VAL A 490 -9.20 -27.57 11.56
CA VAL A 490 -10.34 -27.99 10.73
C VAL A 490 -10.18 -27.44 9.32
N SER A 491 -10.72 -28.15 8.33
CA SER A 491 -10.66 -27.69 6.94
C SER A 491 -11.61 -26.52 6.68
N LEU A 492 -11.16 -25.54 5.90
CA LEU A 492 -11.98 -24.47 5.32
C LEU A 492 -12.21 -24.65 3.80
N LYS A 493 -11.61 -25.68 3.20
CA LYS A 493 -11.76 -26.03 1.77
C LYS A 493 -13.19 -26.44 1.45
N ASP A 494 -13.63 -26.07 0.24
CA ASP A 494 -14.91 -26.52 -0.27
C ASP A 494 -15.04 -28.06 -0.27
N GLY A 495 -16.22 -28.56 0.03
CA GLY A 495 -16.49 -30.00 0.17
C GLY A 495 -16.04 -30.66 1.48
N SER A 496 -15.07 -30.09 2.21
CA SER A 496 -14.61 -30.61 3.53
C SER A 496 -14.74 -29.63 4.69
N ARG A 497 -15.39 -28.47 4.48
CA ARG A 497 -15.54 -27.42 5.49
C ARG A 497 -16.04 -27.96 6.83
N GLY A 498 -15.30 -27.65 7.90
CA GLY A 498 -15.62 -28.05 9.27
C GLY A 498 -15.12 -29.44 9.68
N SER A 499 -14.54 -30.24 8.77
CA SER A 499 -13.97 -31.54 9.13
C SER A 499 -12.68 -31.38 9.94
N LEU A 500 -12.53 -32.12 11.05
CA LEU A 500 -11.28 -32.18 11.81
C LEU A 500 -10.16 -32.79 10.95
N LEU A 501 -9.05 -32.06 10.84
CA LEU A 501 -7.82 -32.54 10.22
C LEU A 501 -6.96 -33.24 11.27
N TRP A 502 -6.71 -32.58 12.41
CA TRP A 502 -5.93 -33.12 13.52
C TRP A 502 -6.18 -32.37 14.83
N THR A 503 -5.82 -32.99 15.95
CA THR A 503 -5.79 -32.39 17.29
C THR A 503 -4.57 -32.90 18.06
N LYS A 504 -3.88 -32.02 18.78
CA LYS A 504 -2.62 -32.30 19.50
C LYS A 504 -2.57 -31.57 20.83
N ASP A 505 -2.10 -32.28 21.85
CA ASP A 505 -1.76 -31.68 23.14
C ASP A 505 -0.27 -31.32 23.16
N ILE A 506 0.04 -30.09 23.56
CA ILE A 506 1.39 -29.56 23.75
C ILE A 506 1.62 -29.42 25.26
N LEU A 507 2.51 -30.26 25.78
CA LEU A 507 2.83 -30.30 27.22
C LEU A 507 3.76 -29.16 27.62
N VAL A 508 3.57 -28.65 28.83
CA VAL A 508 4.47 -27.65 29.42
C VAL A 508 5.81 -28.30 29.78
N PRO A 509 6.96 -27.68 29.44
CA PRO A 509 8.27 -28.14 29.92
C PRO A 509 8.39 -28.10 31.45
N SER A 510 9.36 -28.84 32.00
CA SER A 510 9.67 -28.75 33.43
C SER A 510 10.18 -27.36 33.82
N GLY A 511 10.08 -26.99 35.11
CA GLY A 511 10.57 -25.71 35.60
C GLY A 511 9.55 -24.58 35.62
N ASN A 512 8.26 -24.89 35.55
CA ASN A 512 7.17 -23.92 35.65
C ASN A 512 7.23 -22.84 34.55
N VAL A 513 7.31 -23.28 33.30
CA VAL A 513 7.41 -22.42 32.13
C VAL A 513 6.02 -22.02 31.63
N THR A 514 5.85 -20.75 31.29
CA THR A 514 4.68 -20.21 30.59
C THR A 514 4.89 -20.36 29.09
N MET A 515 3.92 -20.99 28.41
CA MET A 515 3.90 -21.16 26.96
C MET A 515 2.81 -20.28 26.32
N GLN A 516 3.02 -19.89 25.07
CA GLN A 516 2.09 -19.09 24.27
C GLN A 516 1.98 -19.63 22.84
N LEU A 517 0.75 -19.70 22.33
CA LEU A 517 0.52 -19.95 20.91
C LEU A 517 0.85 -18.67 20.13
N GLY A 518 1.78 -18.78 19.19
CA GLY A 518 2.29 -17.66 18.40
C GLY A 518 1.67 -17.55 17.01
N THR A 519 2.50 -17.11 16.08
CA THR A 519 2.13 -16.86 14.68
C THR A 519 2.15 -18.13 13.82
N VAL A 520 1.76 -17.99 12.55
CA VAL A 520 1.77 -19.05 11.53
C VAL A 520 2.57 -18.60 10.30
N ASP A 521 3.19 -19.56 9.63
CA ASP A 521 3.69 -19.43 8.26
C ASP A 521 2.79 -20.28 7.36
N PRO A 522 1.81 -19.68 6.65
CA PRO A 522 0.92 -20.44 5.78
C PRO A 522 1.64 -20.96 4.52
N GLN A 523 2.74 -20.33 4.10
CA GLN A 523 3.50 -20.73 2.90
C GLN A 523 4.33 -21.98 3.19
N ASN A 524 5.11 -21.96 4.28
CA ASN A 524 5.92 -23.11 4.71
C ASN A 524 5.13 -24.13 5.55
N ARG A 525 3.85 -23.85 5.81
CA ARG A 525 2.92 -24.72 6.54
C ARG A 525 3.40 -25.01 7.97
N MET A 526 3.71 -23.95 8.70
CA MET A 526 4.22 -24.00 10.08
C MET A 526 3.38 -23.15 11.03
N PHE A 527 3.34 -23.51 12.32
CA PHE A 527 2.90 -22.63 13.41
C PHE A 527 3.90 -22.69 14.57
N PHE A 528 3.91 -21.65 15.39
CA PHE A 528 4.95 -21.47 16.39
C PHE A 528 4.38 -21.36 17.81
N VAL A 529 5.14 -21.87 18.77
CA VAL A 529 4.87 -21.73 20.20
C VAL A 529 6.12 -21.18 20.87
N SER A 530 5.94 -20.21 21.77
CA SER A 530 7.04 -19.59 22.50
C SER A 530 6.94 -19.82 24.00
N THR A 531 8.07 -19.67 24.68
CA THR A 531 8.17 -19.71 26.15
C THR A 531 8.59 -18.35 26.72
N LYS A 532 8.08 -18.01 27.90
CA LYS A 532 8.41 -16.75 28.57
C LYS A 532 9.74 -16.79 29.27
N GLU A 533 9.88 -17.70 30.24
CA GLU A 533 10.98 -17.71 31.19
C GLU A 533 12.31 -18.11 30.52
N THR A 534 12.25 -18.98 29.51
CA THR A 534 13.43 -19.41 28.75
C THR A 534 13.66 -18.66 27.44
N ARG A 535 12.68 -17.88 26.97
CA ARG A 535 12.74 -17.09 25.71
C ARG A 535 13.08 -17.96 24.49
N GLN A 536 12.40 -19.08 24.36
CA GLN A 536 12.62 -20.07 23.31
C GLN A 536 11.39 -20.25 22.43
N TRP A 537 11.62 -20.78 21.24
CA TRP A 537 10.62 -21.05 20.22
C TRP A 537 10.61 -22.52 19.82
N TYR A 538 9.43 -22.97 19.41
CA TYR A 538 9.14 -24.31 18.91
C TYR A 538 8.33 -24.18 17.63
N GLY A 539 8.68 -24.96 16.61
CA GLY A 539 7.99 -24.98 15.32
C GLY A 539 7.23 -26.28 15.12
N PHE A 540 6.01 -26.18 14.63
CA PHE A 540 5.10 -27.30 14.41
C PHE A 540 4.55 -27.25 12.99
N ASN A 541 4.37 -28.43 12.38
CA ASN A 541 3.78 -28.55 11.06
C ASN A 541 2.27 -28.31 11.13
N LEU A 542 1.77 -27.43 10.26
CA LEU A 542 0.39 -26.99 10.23
C LEU A 542 -0.60 -28.06 9.71
N ASP A 543 -0.12 -29.01 8.92
CA ASP A 543 -0.96 -30.05 8.30
C ASP A 543 -1.18 -31.27 9.20
N ASN A 544 -0.34 -31.49 10.20
CA ASN A 544 -0.45 -32.65 11.10
C ASN A 544 -0.25 -32.34 12.59
N GLY A 545 0.11 -31.11 12.95
CA GLY A 545 0.30 -30.67 14.33
C GLY A 545 1.56 -31.21 15.03
N ASN A 546 2.43 -31.94 14.32
CA ASN A 546 3.65 -32.50 14.92
C ASN A 546 4.72 -31.40 15.05
N GLN A 547 5.45 -31.42 16.16
CA GLN A 547 6.63 -30.59 16.33
C GLN A 547 7.70 -30.99 15.30
N VAL A 548 8.29 -30.01 14.63
CA VAL A 548 9.36 -30.17 13.64
C VAL A 548 10.70 -29.83 14.27
N TRP A 549 10.77 -28.73 15.02
CA TRP A 549 11.99 -28.25 15.64
C TRP A 549 11.72 -27.55 16.98
N GLY A 550 12.79 -27.24 17.70
CA GLY A 550 12.75 -26.55 18.98
C GLY A 550 13.09 -27.44 20.18
N PRO A 551 13.45 -26.83 21.33
CA PRO A 551 13.56 -25.38 21.53
C PRO A 551 14.76 -24.75 20.82
N VAL A 552 14.55 -23.59 20.20
CA VAL A 552 15.62 -22.70 19.69
C VAL A 552 15.46 -21.31 20.31
N GLY A 553 16.54 -20.56 20.41
CA GLY A 553 16.58 -19.28 21.14
C GLY A 553 17.59 -19.32 22.28
N ASN A 554 17.32 -18.59 23.37
CA ASN A 554 18.24 -18.18 24.45
C ASN A 554 18.96 -16.85 24.20
N THR A 555 18.15 -15.80 24.05
CA THR A 555 18.58 -14.42 23.85
C THR A 555 19.02 -13.74 25.16
N ARG A 556 19.49 -12.49 25.09
CA ARG A 556 19.78 -11.66 26.28
C ARG A 556 18.61 -11.64 27.27
N ALA A 557 18.94 -11.52 28.55
CA ALA A 557 17.98 -11.65 29.64
C ALA A 557 16.77 -10.70 29.52
N PHE A 558 17.02 -9.47 29.08
CA PHE A 558 16.01 -8.43 28.90
C PHE A 558 14.98 -8.75 27.80
N ASN A 559 15.27 -9.62 26.82
CA ASN A 559 14.25 -10.08 25.88
C ASN A 559 13.12 -10.86 26.55
N TYR A 560 13.22 -11.16 27.86
CA TYR A 560 12.07 -11.53 28.68
C TYR A 560 10.88 -10.57 28.49
N TYR A 561 11.13 -9.29 28.16
CA TYR A 561 10.15 -8.31 27.74
C TYR A 561 10.16 -8.16 26.19
N PRO A 562 9.24 -8.82 25.47
CA PRO A 562 9.23 -8.87 24.01
C PRO A 562 8.42 -7.74 23.36
N THR A 563 7.75 -6.90 24.15
CA THR A 563 6.94 -5.76 23.66
C THR A 563 7.16 -4.54 24.53
N ILE A 564 6.87 -3.36 23.99
CA ILE A 564 6.97 -2.08 24.70
C ILE A 564 5.99 -2.01 25.88
N GLY A 565 4.72 -2.34 25.66
CA GLY A 565 3.65 -2.12 26.66
C GLY A 565 3.43 -3.23 27.66
N SER A 566 3.51 -4.48 27.21
CA SER A 566 3.20 -5.63 28.07
C SER A 566 4.48 -6.20 28.66
N GLY A 567 4.44 -6.60 29.92
CA GLY A 567 5.44 -7.49 30.52
C GLY A 567 5.48 -8.90 29.91
N GLY A 568 5.07 -9.03 28.62
CA GLY A 568 4.96 -10.19 27.73
C GLY A 568 4.36 -11.42 28.38
N VAL A 569 3.40 -12.12 27.77
CA VAL A 569 3.06 -13.45 28.32
C VAL A 569 4.11 -14.48 27.91
N ALA A 570 4.69 -14.36 26.72
CA ALA A 570 5.91 -15.03 26.22
C ALA A 570 6.48 -14.25 25.00
N GLN A 571 7.53 -14.75 24.33
CA GLN A 571 8.12 -14.10 23.15
C GLN A 571 7.07 -13.86 22.05
N ILE A 572 7.19 -12.70 21.38
CA ILE A 572 6.38 -12.33 20.21
C ILE A 572 7.25 -12.42 18.97
N GLY A 573 6.71 -12.99 17.90
CA GLY A 573 7.41 -13.16 16.64
C GLY A 573 6.49 -12.91 15.46
N TYR A 574 7.08 -12.45 14.37
CA TYR A 574 6.38 -12.07 13.15
C TYR A 574 6.95 -12.87 11.98
N VAL A 575 6.10 -13.33 11.07
CA VAL A 575 6.50 -14.16 9.93
C VAL A 575 6.40 -13.38 8.63
N ALA A 576 7.46 -13.44 7.84
CA ALA A 576 7.48 -13.04 6.43
C ALA A 576 8.68 -13.71 5.75
N TYR A 577 8.63 -13.87 4.42
CA TYR A 577 9.76 -14.37 3.62
C TYR A 577 10.39 -15.68 4.13
N GLY A 578 9.54 -16.57 4.66
CA GLY A 578 9.94 -17.85 5.26
C GLY A 578 10.74 -17.74 6.57
N LYS A 579 10.76 -16.57 7.21
CA LYS A 579 11.51 -16.31 8.45
C LYS A 579 10.59 -15.88 9.59
N LEU A 580 10.94 -16.30 10.80
CA LEU A 580 10.36 -15.86 12.06
C LEU A 580 11.27 -14.79 12.68
N TYR A 581 10.81 -13.54 12.68
CA TYR A 581 11.49 -12.38 13.24
C TYR A 581 11.09 -12.14 14.69
N VAL A 582 12.04 -12.02 15.59
CA VAL A 582 11.83 -11.91 17.05
C VAL A 582 12.69 -10.77 17.59
N GLY A 583 12.12 -9.94 18.48
CA GLY A 583 12.81 -8.81 19.10
C GLY A 583 12.29 -8.46 20.49
N GLY A 584 12.85 -7.42 21.11
CA GLY A 584 12.42 -6.94 22.42
C GLY A 584 13.45 -6.07 23.15
N TYR A 585 13.29 -5.99 24.47
CA TYR A 585 14.14 -5.19 25.36
C TYR A 585 15.60 -5.66 25.48
N GLY A 586 15.91 -6.86 24.98
CA GLY A 586 17.30 -7.30 24.83
C GLY A 586 18.07 -6.46 23.81
N GLY A 587 17.39 -5.67 22.99
CA GLY A 587 18.02 -4.79 22.01
C GLY A 587 18.53 -5.55 20.78
N GLU A 588 18.03 -6.76 20.55
CA GLU A 588 18.46 -7.64 19.47
C GLU A 588 17.26 -8.11 18.65
N ILE A 589 17.46 -8.25 17.34
CA ILE A 589 16.52 -8.88 16.42
C ILE A 589 17.11 -10.19 15.93
N PHE A 590 16.31 -11.24 15.88
CA PHE A 590 16.70 -12.55 15.38
C PHE A 590 15.77 -12.96 14.23
N ALA A 591 16.33 -13.53 13.17
CA ALA A 591 15.57 -14.15 12.10
C ALA A 591 15.86 -15.65 12.06
N TYR A 592 14.84 -16.45 12.35
CA TYR A 592 14.92 -17.91 12.28
C TYR A 592 14.26 -18.41 11.00
N ASP A 593 14.87 -19.36 10.30
CA ASP A 593 14.18 -20.10 9.24
C ASP A 593 12.97 -20.84 9.83
N THR A 594 11.80 -20.64 9.23
CA THR A 594 10.54 -21.17 9.75
C THR A 594 10.45 -22.69 9.66
N THR A 595 11.14 -23.32 8.70
CA THR A 595 11.06 -24.77 8.46
C THR A 595 11.99 -25.58 9.38
N SER A 596 13.09 -24.98 9.82
CA SER A 596 14.16 -25.67 10.57
C SER A 596 14.44 -25.08 11.96
N GLY A 597 14.04 -23.84 12.22
CA GLY A 597 14.39 -23.11 13.45
C GLY A 597 15.85 -22.65 13.49
N HIS A 598 16.59 -22.80 12.38
CA HIS A 598 17.97 -22.32 12.26
C HIS A 598 18.03 -20.79 12.33
N LEU A 599 18.99 -20.24 13.07
CA LEU A 599 19.23 -18.79 13.12
C LEU A 599 19.95 -18.36 11.84
N GLU A 600 19.27 -17.63 10.97
CA GLU A 600 19.85 -17.12 9.71
C GLU A 600 20.73 -15.90 9.96
N TRP A 601 20.23 -14.94 10.74
CA TRP A 601 20.96 -13.74 11.12
C TRP A 601 20.44 -13.13 12.41
N SER A 602 21.26 -12.26 13.01
CA SER A 602 20.87 -11.44 14.15
C SER A 602 21.40 -10.01 14.00
N TYR A 603 20.65 -9.04 14.53
CA TYR A 603 20.99 -7.62 14.53
C TYR A 603 20.99 -7.05 15.97
N GLY A 604 21.89 -6.11 16.27
CA GLY A 604 21.97 -5.34 17.52
C GLY A 604 23.19 -5.65 18.40
N GLY A 605 23.77 -6.85 18.27
CA GLY A 605 24.90 -7.32 19.09
C GLY A 605 26.20 -7.56 18.33
N GLY A 606 26.28 -7.22 17.04
CA GLY A 606 27.38 -7.58 16.14
C GLY A 606 28.53 -6.57 15.97
N GLY A 607 28.41 -5.35 16.50
CA GLY A 607 29.42 -4.28 16.36
C GLY A 607 29.01 -3.20 15.36
N ASP A 608 29.94 -2.42 14.83
CA ASP A 608 29.63 -1.33 13.90
C ASP A 608 28.86 -1.84 12.66
N GLY A 609 27.76 -1.17 12.30
CA GLY A 609 26.81 -1.63 11.26
C GLY A 609 25.82 -2.71 11.72
N ASN A 610 25.98 -3.24 12.93
CA ASN A 610 25.09 -4.22 13.57
C ASN A 610 25.05 -3.96 15.09
N SER A 611 24.57 -2.78 15.48
CA SER A 611 24.63 -2.35 16.88
C SER A 611 23.45 -1.51 17.28
N THR A 612 22.92 -1.85 18.46
CA THR A 612 21.95 -1.06 19.23
C THR A 612 22.57 -0.58 20.53
N ASN A 613 23.90 -0.57 20.64
CA ASN A 613 24.62 -0.19 21.86
C ASN A 613 24.19 1.20 22.35
N SER A 614 23.71 1.25 23.59
CA SER A 614 23.23 2.49 24.21
C SER A 614 24.33 3.25 24.95
N GLY A 615 25.55 2.71 25.02
CA GLY A 615 26.62 3.26 25.83
C GLY A 615 26.16 3.46 27.27
N THR A 616 26.21 4.70 27.74
CA THR A 616 25.75 5.10 29.08
C THR A 616 24.37 5.75 29.10
N GLU A 617 23.69 5.91 27.95
CA GLU A 617 22.40 6.61 27.89
C GLU A 617 21.29 5.77 28.50
N ALA A 618 21.30 4.44 28.34
CA ALA A 618 20.22 3.56 28.78
C ALA A 618 20.69 2.41 29.68
N SER A 619 19.81 1.94 30.56
CA SER A 619 20.13 0.94 31.60
C SER A 619 20.21 -0.51 31.10
N TRP A 620 19.79 -0.78 29.86
CA TRP A 620 19.73 -2.13 29.28
C TRP A 620 21.02 -2.55 28.55
N GLY A 621 21.99 -1.63 28.41
CA GLY A 621 23.25 -1.81 27.67
C GLY A 621 23.10 -1.77 26.15
N LEU A 622 21.98 -2.27 25.61
CA LEU A 622 21.54 -2.04 24.24
C LEU A 622 20.18 -1.35 24.30
N TYR A 623 19.89 -0.41 23.41
CA TYR A 623 18.56 0.15 23.25
C TYR A 623 17.58 -0.98 22.92
N PRO A 624 16.43 -1.09 23.62
CA PRO A 624 15.33 -1.96 23.20
C PRO A 624 15.02 -1.73 21.73
N VAL A 625 14.75 -2.80 20.98
CA VAL A 625 14.31 -2.67 19.58
C VAL A 625 13.14 -3.59 19.30
N PHE A 626 12.16 -3.06 18.56
CA PHE A 626 10.92 -3.72 18.22
C PHE A 626 10.70 -3.70 16.72
N ILE A 627 9.94 -4.67 16.22
CA ILE A 627 9.59 -4.78 14.81
C ILE A 627 8.34 -3.96 14.54
N SER A 628 8.47 -2.99 13.62
CA SER A 628 7.41 -2.07 13.26
C SER A 628 6.56 -2.57 12.10
N GLY A 629 7.23 -3.02 11.03
CA GLY A 629 6.61 -3.44 9.78
C GLY A 629 7.62 -4.16 8.90
N ILE A 630 7.14 -5.06 8.06
CA ILE A 630 7.90 -5.90 7.16
C ILE A 630 7.28 -5.76 5.78
N CYS A 631 8.03 -5.30 4.79
CA CYS A 631 7.53 -5.00 3.45
C CYS A 631 8.72 -4.96 2.48
N ASP A 632 8.52 -5.28 1.20
CA ASP A 632 9.49 -5.02 0.13
C ASP A 632 10.93 -5.46 0.46
N ASP A 633 11.06 -6.72 0.91
CA ASP A 633 12.29 -7.37 1.39
C ASP A 633 13.03 -6.67 2.53
N LYS A 634 12.31 -5.88 3.35
CA LYS A 634 12.85 -5.12 4.49
C LYS A 634 12.11 -5.41 5.79
N VAL A 635 12.82 -5.33 6.91
CA VAL A 635 12.28 -5.31 8.27
C VAL A 635 12.58 -3.96 8.89
N TYR A 636 11.52 -3.18 9.13
CA TYR A 636 11.63 -1.89 9.81
C TYR A 636 11.55 -2.10 11.31
N ILE A 637 12.52 -1.55 12.02
CA ILE A 637 12.65 -1.66 13.48
C ILE A 637 12.83 -0.29 14.11
N TYR A 638 12.54 -0.22 15.40
CA TYR A 638 12.62 1.05 16.12
C TYR A 638 12.98 0.83 17.59
N SER A 639 13.68 1.82 18.14
CA SER A 639 13.94 1.92 19.57
C SER A 639 12.77 2.59 20.29
N ASN A 640 12.45 2.11 21.49
CA ASN A 640 11.42 2.69 22.36
C ASN A 640 11.47 2.10 23.80
N GLU A 641 10.72 2.69 24.73
CA GLU A 641 10.48 2.19 26.08
C GLU A 641 9.00 2.41 26.48
N HIS A 642 8.47 1.53 27.35
CA HIS A 642 7.14 1.64 27.94
C HIS A 642 6.81 3.00 28.58
N SER A 643 7.69 3.48 29.48
CA SER A 643 7.44 4.61 30.38
C SER A 643 8.70 5.47 30.48
N PRO A 644 9.05 6.16 29.39
CA PRO A 644 10.32 6.86 29.32
C PRO A 644 10.38 8.02 30.30
N ASN A 645 11.55 8.20 30.90
CA ASN A 645 11.81 9.36 31.74
C ASN A 645 12.04 10.62 30.87
N THR A 646 11.93 11.79 31.47
CA THR A 646 12.23 13.07 30.80
C THR A 646 13.46 13.74 31.40
N PRO A 647 14.38 14.30 30.59
CA PRO A 647 14.37 14.25 29.12
C PRO A 647 14.52 12.82 28.59
N LEU A 648 13.95 12.57 27.41
CA LEU A 648 14.04 11.26 26.74
C LEU A 648 15.51 10.89 26.51
N TYR A 649 15.84 9.59 26.52
CA TYR A 649 17.18 9.14 26.12
C TYR A 649 17.52 9.66 24.72
N ARG A 650 18.79 9.99 24.51
CA ARG A 650 19.28 10.48 23.22
C ARG A 650 19.53 9.30 22.28
N ASP A 651 19.68 9.58 21.00
CA ASP A 651 20.14 8.64 19.98
C ASP A 651 19.30 7.36 19.81
N GLU A 652 18.03 7.37 20.23
CA GLU A 652 17.07 6.37 19.76
C GLU A 652 16.84 6.52 18.26
N LYS A 653 16.62 5.40 17.57
CA LYS A 653 16.54 5.39 16.10
C LYS A 653 15.43 4.50 15.59
N ILE A 654 14.93 4.85 14.42
CA ILE A 654 14.32 3.90 13.50
C ILE A 654 15.40 3.36 12.55
N ARG A 655 15.20 2.14 12.05
CA ARG A 655 16.13 1.47 11.13
C ARG A 655 15.36 0.62 10.13
N ALA A 656 15.94 0.44 8.95
CA ALA A 656 15.51 -0.56 7.99
C ALA A 656 16.62 -1.60 7.84
N LEU A 657 16.25 -2.87 7.94
CA LEU A 657 17.15 -4.00 7.76
C LEU A 657 16.75 -4.77 6.51
N ASN A 658 17.72 -5.31 5.78
CA ASN A 658 17.44 -6.29 4.74
C ASN A 658 16.84 -7.55 5.38
N ALA A 659 15.65 -7.97 4.93
CA ALA A 659 14.91 -9.07 5.55
C ALA A 659 15.60 -10.44 5.38
N THR A 660 16.47 -10.57 4.38
CA THR A 660 17.20 -11.81 4.09
C THR A 660 18.53 -11.88 4.83
N THR A 661 19.27 -10.77 4.95
CA THR A 661 20.64 -10.78 5.50
C THR A 661 20.77 -10.15 6.89
N GLY A 662 19.82 -9.32 7.30
CA GLY A 662 19.90 -8.52 8.54
C GLY A 662 20.80 -7.29 8.45
N GLU A 663 21.32 -6.97 7.26
CA GLU A 663 22.16 -5.79 7.02
C GLU A 663 21.36 -4.48 7.20
N GLU A 664 21.94 -3.50 7.89
CA GLU A 664 21.34 -2.17 8.06
C GLU A 664 21.37 -1.41 6.72
N ILE A 665 20.19 -1.09 6.17
CA ILE A 665 20.03 -0.31 4.94
C ILE A 665 20.14 1.17 5.28
N PHE A 666 19.40 1.62 6.29
CA PHE A 666 19.51 2.97 6.82
C PHE A 666 19.06 3.03 8.28
N LYS A 667 19.42 4.13 8.94
CA LYS A 667 18.92 4.54 10.25
C LYS A 667 18.63 6.04 10.28
N LEU A 668 17.76 6.46 11.18
CA LEU A 668 17.43 7.86 11.41
C LEU A 668 17.10 8.08 12.89
N ASP A 669 17.64 9.14 13.49
CA ASP A 669 17.26 9.54 14.85
C ASP A 669 15.75 9.70 14.98
N SER A 670 15.16 8.97 15.91
CA SER A 670 13.75 9.06 16.20
C SER A 670 13.43 8.21 17.42
N TRP A 671 12.68 8.82 18.34
CA TRP A 671 11.94 8.07 19.35
C TRP A 671 10.58 7.70 18.75
N ALA A 672 10.48 6.58 18.05
CA ALA A 672 9.26 6.28 17.30
C ALA A 672 8.09 5.93 18.24
N ALA A 673 7.10 6.80 18.30
CA ALA A 673 5.99 6.77 19.24
C ALA A 673 4.85 5.83 18.81
N CYS A 674 5.18 4.56 18.66
CA CYS A 674 4.19 3.49 18.59
C CYS A 674 3.76 3.21 20.04
N GLY A 675 2.65 3.83 20.50
CA GLY A 675 2.31 3.83 21.92
C GLY A 675 2.30 2.42 22.53
N GLY A 676 2.83 2.23 23.72
CA GLY A 676 3.15 0.92 24.31
C GLY A 676 2.02 -0.09 24.22
N PHE A 677 0.85 0.18 24.83
CA PHE A 677 -0.33 -0.68 24.72
C PHE A 677 -1.15 -0.46 23.43
N GLY A 678 -0.75 0.47 22.56
CA GLY A 678 -1.39 0.80 21.29
C GLY A 678 -0.42 0.74 20.13
N ASP A 679 0.54 -0.19 20.15
CA ASP A 679 1.61 -0.24 19.16
C ASP A 679 1.04 -0.81 17.86
N PHE A 680 0.62 0.05 16.95
CA PHE A 680 0.10 -0.34 15.64
C PHE A 680 1.20 -0.54 14.57
N GLY A 681 2.48 -0.44 14.95
CA GLY A 681 3.59 -0.42 14.00
C GLY A 681 3.55 0.81 13.11
N PHE A 682 4.35 0.79 12.03
CA PHE A 682 4.35 1.84 11.03
C PHE A 682 3.39 1.47 9.89
N PRO A 683 2.42 2.32 9.53
CA PRO A 683 1.70 2.18 8.26
C PRO A 683 2.67 2.32 7.07
N ILE A 684 2.62 1.32 6.17
CA ILE A 684 3.47 1.22 4.97
C ILE A 684 2.58 1.04 3.74
N ALA A 685 2.70 1.93 2.76
CA ALA A 685 2.07 1.80 1.45
C ALA A 685 2.68 2.77 0.43
N ASP A 686 2.57 2.44 -0.87
CA ASP A 686 2.98 3.30 -1.99
C ASP A 686 4.42 3.84 -1.90
N GLY A 687 5.36 3.06 -1.36
CA GLY A 687 6.76 3.49 -1.19
C GLY A 687 6.97 4.49 -0.05
N GLN A 688 6.00 4.64 0.85
CA GLN A 688 6.05 5.56 1.98
C GLN A 688 5.85 4.83 3.32
N ILE A 689 6.52 5.33 4.35
CA ILE A 689 6.35 4.92 5.74
C ILE A 689 6.00 6.15 6.57
N THR A 690 5.01 6.03 7.45
CA THR A 690 4.71 7.12 8.39
C THR A 690 4.73 6.68 9.84
N TYR A 691 5.19 7.56 10.73
CA TYR A 691 5.27 7.31 12.16
C TYR A 691 5.34 8.62 12.95
N LEU A 692 5.05 8.57 14.25
CA LEU A 692 5.19 9.72 15.16
C LEU A 692 6.58 9.72 15.79
N ASN A 693 7.33 10.82 15.73
CA ASN A 693 8.56 10.98 16.49
C ASN A 693 8.25 11.67 17.83
N ALA A 694 8.57 11.01 18.95
CA ALA A 694 8.27 11.53 20.28
C ALA A 694 9.23 12.65 20.73
N TYR A 695 10.38 12.82 20.06
CA TYR A 695 11.30 13.91 20.37
C TYR A 695 10.68 15.29 20.12
N ASP A 696 9.92 15.44 19.04
CA ASP A 696 9.31 16.72 18.62
C ASP A 696 7.78 16.66 18.44
N MET A 697 7.18 15.48 18.67
CA MET A 697 5.76 15.20 18.50
C MET A 697 5.24 15.53 17.09
N LYS A 698 6.08 15.33 16.07
CA LYS A 698 5.67 15.40 14.66
C LYS A 698 5.47 14.02 14.05
N VAL A 699 4.45 13.86 13.21
CA VAL A 699 4.31 12.73 12.30
C VAL A 699 5.30 12.94 11.15
N TYR A 700 6.15 11.96 10.87
CA TYR A 700 7.10 11.94 9.78
C TYR A 700 6.60 11.01 8.67
N SER A 701 6.85 11.38 7.42
CA SER A 701 6.78 10.47 6.27
C SER A 701 8.16 10.28 5.66
N LEU A 702 8.56 9.03 5.46
CA LEU A 702 9.77 8.67 4.74
C LEU A 702 9.44 8.06 3.39
N GLY A 703 10.24 8.39 2.37
CA GLY A 703 10.14 7.76 1.06
C GLY A 703 10.96 8.46 -0.02
N LYS A 704 10.90 7.90 -1.23
CA LYS A 704 11.63 8.44 -2.38
C LYS A 704 10.96 9.72 -2.90
N GLY A 705 11.71 10.82 -2.99
CA GLY A 705 11.17 12.14 -3.33
C GLY A 705 11.59 12.66 -4.71
N PRO A 706 10.89 13.67 -5.25
CA PRO A 706 11.26 14.30 -6.51
C PRO A 706 12.52 15.16 -6.36
N SER A 707 13.31 15.27 -7.43
CA SER A 707 14.46 16.17 -7.51
C SER A 707 14.33 17.15 -8.68
N GLN A 708 15.07 18.25 -8.64
CA GLN A 708 15.17 19.21 -9.73
C GLN A 708 16.64 19.45 -10.08
N THR A 709 17.00 19.15 -11.33
CA THR A 709 18.30 19.51 -11.90
C THR A 709 18.20 20.88 -12.58
N THR A 710 19.26 21.68 -12.51
CA THR A 710 19.45 22.90 -13.31
C THR A 710 20.78 22.83 -14.03
N VAL A 711 20.92 23.52 -15.16
CA VAL A 711 22.20 23.67 -15.87
C VAL A 711 22.25 25.00 -16.62
N THR A 712 23.43 25.58 -16.67
CA THR A 712 23.76 26.80 -17.39
C THR A 712 25.09 26.64 -18.10
N ALA A 713 25.16 27.21 -19.30
CA ALA A 713 26.38 27.36 -20.08
C ALA A 713 26.62 28.86 -20.37
N PRO A 714 27.78 29.28 -20.88
CA PRO A 714 28.01 30.68 -21.20
C PRO A 714 27.02 31.20 -22.27
N ASP A 715 26.37 32.33 -21.98
CA ASP A 715 25.49 33.05 -22.92
C ASP A 715 26.25 33.83 -24.01
N ILE A 716 27.56 33.58 -24.15
CA ILE A 716 28.44 34.21 -25.12
C ILE A 716 29.02 33.17 -26.07
N ALA A 717 29.33 33.59 -27.29
CA ALA A 717 30.04 32.74 -28.24
C ALA A 717 31.44 32.38 -27.70
N VAL A 718 31.74 31.08 -27.65
CA VAL A 718 33.02 30.56 -27.18
C VAL A 718 33.83 30.06 -28.38
N ALA A 719 35.12 30.41 -28.46
CA ALA A 719 35.97 29.88 -29.52
C ALA A 719 36.15 28.35 -29.39
N VAL A 720 36.09 27.62 -30.51
CA VAL A 720 36.42 26.18 -30.54
C VAL A 720 37.76 25.91 -29.85
N GLY A 721 37.82 24.87 -29.01
CA GLY A 721 39.00 24.50 -28.24
C GLY A 721 39.24 25.34 -26.98
N THR A 722 38.43 26.36 -26.70
CA THR A 722 38.53 27.14 -25.46
C THR A 722 37.71 26.51 -24.34
N PRO A 723 38.30 26.24 -23.17
CA PRO A 723 37.55 25.71 -22.03
C PRO A 723 36.44 26.66 -21.59
N LEU A 724 35.24 26.11 -21.44
CA LEU A 724 34.09 26.76 -20.82
C LEU A 724 33.66 25.99 -19.57
N ILE A 725 32.91 26.66 -18.70
CA ILE A 725 32.35 26.06 -17.49
C ILE A 725 30.86 25.86 -17.67
N ILE A 726 30.45 24.59 -17.64
CA ILE A 726 29.06 24.17 -17.45
C ILE A 726 28.85 24.10 -15.93
N ARG A 727 27.78 24.72 -15.43
CA ARG A 727 27.44 24.68 -14.00
C ARG A 727 25.95 24.53 -13.80
N GLY A 728 25.56 23.96 -12.68
CA GLY A 728 24.15 23.72 -12.37
C GLY A 728 23.98 23.25 -10.95
N SER A 729 22.80 22.74 -10.64
CA SER A 729 22.48 22.18 -9.33
C SER A 729 21.55 20.98 -9.41
N VAL A 730 21.48 20.20 -8.32
CA VAL A 730 20.41 19.22 -8.07
C VAL A 730 19.82 19.47 -6.70
N MET A 731 18.53 19.79 -6.66
CA MET A 731 17.80 20.18 -5.45
C MET A 731 16.71 19.17 -5.12
N ASP A 732 16.47 18.96 -3.83
CA ASP A 732 15.33 18.25 -3.29
C ASP A 732 14.08 19.14 -3.33
N ILE A 733 13.03 18.66 -3.98
CA ILE A 733 11.76 19.36 -4.12
C ILE A 733 10.59 18.57 -3.51
N ALA A 734 10.87 17.68 -2.55
CA ALA A 734 9.84 17.07 -1.73
C ALA A 734 9.03 18.14 -0.97
N ALA A 735 7.74 17.88 -0.70
CA ALA A 735 6.85 18.86 -0.10
C ALA A 735 7.36 19.40 1.26
N GLY A 736 8.06 18.56 2.02
CA GLY A 736 8.71 18.91 3.28
C GLY A 736 9.72 20.05 3.17
N THR A 737 10.40 20.20 2.03
CA THR A 737 11.38 21.28 1.84
C THR A 737 10.72 22.66 1.68
N ALA A 738 9.44 22.69 1.31
CA ALA A 738 8.64 23.89 1.16
C ALA A 738 7.85 24.28 2.44
N GLN A 739 7.95 23.51 3.52
CA GLN A 739 7.34 23.87 4.81
C GLN A 739 8.00 25.13 5.39
N ASP A 740 7.24 25.94 6.14
CA ASP A 740 7.66 27.26 6.62
C ASP A 740 9.05 27.28 7.28
N GLU A 741 9.35 26.28 8.14
CA GLU A 741 10.66 26.19 8.81
C GLU A 741 11.78 25.90 7.81
N GLN A 742 11.60 24.89 6.95
CA GLN A 742 12.59 24.46 5.97
C GLN A 742 12.83 25.56 4.92
N ALA A 743 11.78 26.16 4.37
CA ALA A 743 11.88 27.27 3.43
C ALA A 743 12.61 28.48 4.03
N ALA A 744 12.38 28.79 5.32
CA ALA A 744 13.07 29.89 5.99
C ALA A 744 14.56 29.58 6.29
N ARG A 745 14.88 28.32 6.64
CA ARG A 745 16.27 27.90 6.94
C ARG A 745 17.11 27.68 5.68
N PHE A 746 16.47 27.32 4.58
CA PHE A 746 17.10 27.01 3.30
C PHE A 746 16.50 27.87 2.19
N PRO A 747 16.73 29.20 2.18
CA PRO A 747 16.10 30.12 1.24
C PRO A 747 16.51 29.90 -0.22
N ALA A 748 17.58 29.15 -0.47
CA ALA A 748 18.02 28.73 -1.80
C ALA A 748 17.52 27.31 -2.18
N GLY A 749 16.64 26.71 -1.38
CA GLY A 749 16.23 25.32 -1.49
C GLY A 749 17.14 24.36 -0.73
N VAL A 750 16.67 23.12 -0.58
CA VAL A 750 17.40 22.03 0.08
C VAL A 750 18.15 21.22 -1.00
N PRO A 751 19.50 21.12 -0.92
CA PRO A 751 20.29 20.26 -1.78
C PRO A 751 19.88 18.78 -1.73
N ALA A 752 19.85 18.12 -2.89
CA ALA A 752 19.85 16.66 -2.95
C ALA A 752 21.26 16.14 -2.63
N VAL A 753 21.36 15.17 -1.73
CA VAL A 753 22.63 14.59 -1.25
C VAL A 753 22.70 13.09 -1.52
N SER A 754 23.89 12.51 -1.36
CA SER A 754 24.08 11.05 -1.49
C SER A 754 23.25 10.27 -0.47
N ASP A 755 22.90 9.02 -0.80
CA ASP A 755 22.14 8.15 0.11
C ASP A 755 22.91 7.90 1.42
N GLU A 756 24.25 7.87 1.38
CA GLU A 756 25.11 7.73 2.56
C GLU A 756 25.05 8.95 3.49
N SER A 757 24.83 10.16 2.94
CA SER A 757 24.71 11.39 3.72
C SER A 757 23.28 11.63 4.23
N GLN A 758 22.31 10.88 3.70
CA GLN A 758 20.88 11.20 3.81
C GLN A 758 20.39 11.30 5.25
N ALA A 759 20.81 10.38 6.13
CA ALA A 759 20.36 10.34 7.52
C ALA A 759 20.75 11.62 8.28
N ALA A 760 22.05 11.93 8.33
CA ALA A 760 22.55 13.12 9.01
C ALA A 760 22.02 14.41 8.38
N TRP A 761 21.77 14.41 7.07
CA TRP A 761 21.17 15.53 6.35
C TRP A 761 19.72 15.78 6.77
N MET A 762 18.89 14.72 6.81
CA MET A 762 17.49 14.83 7.26
C MET A 762 17.38 15.21 8.73
N GLU A 763 18.27 14.70 9.58
CA GLU A 763 18.36 15.07 10.99
C GLU A 763 18.70 16.57 11.17
N TYR A 764 19.60 17.10 10.34
CA TYR A 764 19.89 18.54 10.32
C TYR A 764 18.68 19.37 9.88
N ILE A 765 18.00 18.94 8.81
CA ILE A 765 16.89 19.70 8.20
C ILE A 765 15.64 19.69 9.09
N TYR A 766 15.25 18.53 9.62
CA TYR A 766 13.95 18.36 10.30
C TYR A 766 14.03 18.26 11.82
N MET A 767 15.21 17.92 12.38
CA MET A 767 15.36 17.60 13.81
C MET A 767 16.32 18.53 14.56
N GLN A 768 16.69 19.66 13.94
CA GLN A 768 17.53 20.69 14.56
C GLN A 768 18.90 20.19 15.05
N LYS A 769 19.42 19.10 14.46
CA LYS A 769 20.78 18.62 14.74
C LYS A 769 21.84 19.58 14.15
N SER A 770 23.11 19.35 14.48
CA SER A 770 24.22 20.11 13.89
C SER A 770 24.35 19.84 12.39
N LYS A 771 24.79 20.83 11.62
CA LYS A 771 25.08 20.64 10.18
C LYS A 771 26.24 19.62 10.03
N PRO A 772 26.04 18.49 9.32
CA PRO A 772 27.12 17.55 9.01
C PRO A 772 28.22 18.21 8.16
N THR A 773 29.48 17.82 8.39
CA THR A 773 30.66 18.43 7.74
C THR A 773 31.17 17.67 6.52
N ASP A 774 30.68 16.47 6.30
CA ASP A 774 31.13 15.46 5.34
C ASP A 774 30.05 15.05 4.34
N VAL A 775 29.00 15.86 4.19
CA VAL A 775 27.93 15.65 3.19
C VAL A 775 28.51 15.65 1.78
N THR A 776 28.22 14.58 1.04
CA THR A 776 28.52 14.47 -0.39
C THR A 776 27.24 14.66 -1.20
N GLY A 777 27.37 15.28 -2.37
CA GLY A 777 26.25 15.43 -3.30
C GLY A 777 26.03 14.21 -4.19
N VAL A 778 25.22 14.39 -5.23
CA VAL A 778 24.78 13.33 -6.15
C VAL A 778 25.53 13.40 -7.49
N PRO A 779 25.73 12.26 -8.18
CA PRO A 779 26.39 12.24 -9.48
C PRO A 779 25.49 12.85 -10.58
N VAL A 780 26.09 13.65 -11.46
CA VAL A 780 25.44 14.30 -12.60
C VAL A 780 26.21 13.97 -13.88
N THR A 781 25.51 13.38 -14.84
CA THR A 781 26.06 13.11 -16.18
C THR A 781 25.82 14.31 -17.07
N ILE A 782 26.86 14.75 -17.78
CA ILE A 782 26.81 15.88 -18.71
C ILE A 782 26.94 15.33 -20.14
N SER A 783 25.95 15.62 -20.96
CA SER A 783 25.90 15.27 -22.37
C SER A 783 25.68 16.50 -23.24
N VAL A 784 26.03 16.40 -24.52
CA VAL A 784 25.79 17.46 -25.51
C VAL A 784 25.16 16.91 -26.78
N PHE A 785 24.29 17.71 -27.39
CA PHE A 785 23.98 17.63 -28.82
C PHE A 785 24.80 18.70 -29.54
N ASP A 786 25.58 18.29 -30.52
CA ASP A 786 26.36 19.23 -31.35
C ASP A 786 25.56 19.75 -32.55
N SER A 787 26.15 20.68 -33.31
CA SER A 787 25.52 21.32 -34.47
C SER A 787 25.22 20.36 -35.63
N ASN A 788 25.78 19.15 -35.62
CA ASN A 788 25.49 18.07 -36.58
C ASN A 788 24.38 17.13 -36.10
N GLY A 789 23.83 17.34 -34.89
CA GLY A 789 22.81 16.50 -34.29
C GLY A 789 23.35 15.27 -33.55
N ASN A 790 24.66 15.17 -33.30
CA ASN A 790 25.23 14.04 -32.58
C ASN A 790 25.05 14.20 -31.07
N TYR A 791 24.42 13.21 -30.41
CA TYR A 791 24.37 13.10 -28.96
C TYR A 791 25.61 12.37 -28.42
N ARG A 792 26.31 12.96 -27.45
CA ARG A 792 27.38 12.27 -26.70
C ARG A 792 27.48 12.73 -25.26
N THR A 793 27.82 11.80 -24.38
CA THR A 793 28.23 12.11 -23.01
C THR A 793 29.66 12.64 -23.02
N ILE A 794 29.87 13.81 -22.41
CA ILE A 794 31.19 14.46 -22.33
C ILE A 794 31.88 14.19 -20.99
N GLY A 795 31.11 13.86 -19.94
CA GLY A 795 31.65 13.38 -18.68
C GLY A 795 30.61 13.30 -17.56
N THR A 796 31.09 13.02 -16.35
CA THR A 796 30.30 12.99 -15.11
C THR A 796 30.99 13.86 -14.08
N THR A 797 30.21 14.56 -13.27
CA THR A 797 30.65 15.32 -12.11
C THR A 797 29.73 15.01 -10.92
N ALA A 798 29.97 15.55 -9.74
CA ALA A 798 29.08 15.40 -8.59
C ALA A 798 28.70 16.77 -8.05
N THR A 799 27.51 16.88 -7.45
CA THR A 799 27.17 18.08 -6.69
C THR A 799 27.96 18.14 -5.38
N ASP A 800 28.13 19.34 -4.84
CA ASP A 800 28.64 19.56 -3.49
C ASP A 800 27.49 19.62 -2.46
N SER A 801 27.81 19.91 -1.19
CA SER A 801 26.82 20.05 -0.11
C SER A 801 25.85 21.23 -0.27
N SER A 802 26.05 22.11 -1.26
CA SER A 802 25.10 23.15 -1.66
C SER A 802 24.23 22.72 -2.85
N GLY A 803 24.40 21.48 -3.33
CA GLY A 803 23.69 20.95 -4.48
C GLY A 803 24.28 21.44 -5.80
N MET A 804 25.37 22.21 -5.81
CA MET A 804 25.96 22.81 -7.01
C MET A 804 26.98 21.88 -7.64
N PHE A 805 27.04 21.83 -8.97
CA PHE A 805 28.12 21.17 -9.70
C PHE A 805 28.78 22.12 -10.71
N THR A 806 30.02 21.82 -11.06
CA THR A 806 30.73 22.45 -12.18
C THR A 806 31.44 21.40 -13.02
N TYR A 807 31.55 21.67 -14.32
CA TYR A 807 32.21 20.80 -15.28
C TYR A 807 32.89 21.65 -16.36
N ALA A 808 34.22 21.50 -16.50
CA ALA A 808 35.00 22.21 -17.51
C ALA A 808 35.10 21.36 -18.78
N TRP A 809 34.76 21.94 -19.92
CA TRP A 809 34.79 21.26 -21.21
C TRP A 809 35.13 22.22 -22.35
N SER A 810 35.65 21.73 -23.47
CA SER A 810 35.97 22.56 -24.64
C SER A 810 35.21 22.05 -25.87
N PRO A 811 34.49 22.93 -26.61
CA PRO A 811 33.84 22.55 -27.85
C PRO A 811 34.87 22.18 -28.92
N ASP A 812 34.54 21.16 -29.70
CA ASP A 812 35.40 20.54 -30.71
C ASP A 812 35.01 20.91 -32.16
N ILE A 813 33.82 21.47 -32.37
CA ILE A 813 33.34 21.97 -33.65
C ILE A 813 32.65 23.34 -33.49
N GLU A 814 32.42 24.01 -34.61
CA GLU A 814 31.67 25.26 -34.66
C GLU A 814 30.15 25.00 -34.65
N GLY A 815 29.39 25.98 -34.18
CA GLY A 815 27.94 25.98 -34.18
C GLY A 815 27.31 25.87 -32.79
N GLN A 816 25.99 25.66 -32.77
CA GLN A 816 25.23 25.54 -31.54
C GLN A 816 25.48 24.20 -30.86
N TYR A 817 25.57 24.22 -29.53
CA TYR A 817 25.51 23.04 -28.68
C TYR A 817 24.34 23.16 -27.71
N ILE A 818 23.61 22.06 -27.52
CA ILE A 818 22.67 21.89 -26.41
C ILE A 818 23.38 21.04 -25.35
N VAL A 819 23.48 21.55 -24.14
CA VAL A 819 24.04 20.85 -22.97
C VAL A 819 22.91 20.27 -22.17
N VAL A 820 22.98 18.99 -21.85
CA VAL A 820 22.01 18.27 -20.99
C VAL A 820 22.74 17.79 -19.74
N ALA A 821 22.27 18.23 -18.57
CA ALA A 821 22.69 17.68 -17.28
C ALA A 821 21.62 16.71 -16.78
N THR A 822 22.02 15.49 -16.42
CA THR A 822 21.10 14.43 -15.97
C THR A 822 21.56 13.85 -14.65
N TYR A 823 20.67 13.90 -13.66
CA TYR A 823 20.75 13.10 -12.45
C TYR A 823 19.84 11.88 -12.61
N ALA A 824 20.41 10.68 -12.54
CA ALA A 824 19.66 9.44 -12.77
C ALA A 824 18.69 9.07 -11.62
N GLY A 825 18.82 9.70 -10.45
CA GLY A 825 18.14 9.33 -9.21
C GLY A 825 19.03 8.49 -8.28
N SER A 826 18.50 8.20 -7.10
CA SER A 826 19.09 7.34 -6.07
C SER A 826 17.99 6.59 -5.30
N ASN A 827 18.30 5.97 -4.15
CA ASN A 827 17.28 5.42 -3.27
C ASN A 827 16.40 6.53 -2.64
N SER A 828 16.99 7.70 -2.40
CA SER A 828 16.31 8.88 -1.82
C SER A 828 15.52 9.69 -2.83
N TYR A 829 16.00 9.80 -4.08
CA TYR A 829 15.44 10.75 -5.05
C TYR A 829 15.13 10.12 -6.41
N TYR A 830 14.02 10.51 -7.03
CA TYR A 830 13.77 10.27 -8.45
C TYR A 830 14.70 11.12 -9.30
N GLY A 831 15.07 10.61 -10.48
CA GLY A 831 15.93 11.31 -11.43
C GLY A 831 15.30 12.59 -11.98
N SER A 832 16.15 13.49 -12.47
CA SER A 832 15.75 14.72 -13.14
C SER A 832 16.82 15.15 -14.14
N SER A 833 16.46 16.00 -15.10
CA SER A 833 17.39 16.56 -16.07
C SER A 833 17.04 18.01 -16.39
N ALA A 834 18.03 18.74 -16.92
CA ALA A 834 17.85 20.08 -17.43
C ALA A 834 18.74 20.32 -18.64
N GLU A 835 18.34 21.28 -19.47
CA GLU A 835 19.05 21.66 -20.68
C GLU A 835 19.44 23.13 -20.67
N SER A 836 20.54 23.44 -21.33
CA SER A 836 20.99 24.79 -21.66
C SER A 836 21.65 24.76 -23.04
N SER A 837 22.07 25.90 -23.56
CA SER A 837 22.77 25.94 -24.84
C SER A 837 23.84 27.02 -24.86
N PHE A 838 24.84 26.84 -25.71
CA PHE A 838 25.83 27.86 -26.01
C PHE A 838 26.21 27.75 -27.50
N TYR A 839 26.94 28.73 -28.01
CA TYR A 839 27.40 28.75 -29.40
C TYR A 839 28.92 28.73 -29.47
N ALA A 840 29.48 27.84 -30.29
CA ALA A 840 30.90 27.76 -30.56
C ALA A 840 31.22 28.47 -31.89
N VAL A 841 32.22 29.35 -31.88
CA VAL A 841 32.71 30.07 -33.07
C VAL A 841 34.13 29.65 -33.43
N ALA A 842 34.52 29.88 -34.68
CA ALA A 842 35.90 29.66 -35.13
C ALA A 842 36.92 30.25 -34.14
N ALA A 843 37.98 29.49 -33.85
CA ALA A 843 39.08 30.01 -33.04
C ALA A 843 39.71 31.24 -33.73
N PRO A 844 40.05 32.31 -32.98
CA PRO A 844 40.70 33.47 -33.56
C PRO A 844 42.01 33.06 -34.25
N ALA A 845 42.24 33.58 -35.46
CA ALA A 845 43.45 33.30 -36.22
C ALA A 845 44.69 33.57 -35.35
N THR A 846 45.59 32.60 -35.26
CA THR A 846 46.86 32.75 -34.53
C THR A 846 47.61 33.93 -35.14
N ALA A 847 47.93 34.95 -34.34
CA ALA A 847 48.71 36.08 -34.82
C ALA A 847 50.02 35.54 -35.41
N THR A 848 50.30 35.84 -36.68
CA THR A 848 51.60 35.58 -37.30
C THR A 848 52.68 36.11 -36.37
N PRO A 849 53.73 35.32 -36.03
CA PRO A 849 54.78 35.77 -35.14
C PRO A 849 55.35 37.08 -35.68
N GLN A 850 55.22 38.15 -34.89
CA GLN A 850 55.83 39.41 -35.22
C GLN A 850 57.34 39.16 -35.34
N PRO A 851 58.01 39.60 -36.44
CA PRO A 851 59.44 39.37 -36.60
C PRO A 851 60.16 39.90 -35.36
N THR A 852 60.98 39.05 -34.74
CA THR A 852 61.85 39.41 -33.63
C THR A 852 62.58 40.70 -34.02
N ALA A 853 62.33 41.80 -33.30
CA ALA A 853 63.03 43.04 -33.54
C ALA A 853 64.53 42.77 -33.45
N ALA A 854 65.27 43.09 -34.52
CA ALA A 854 66.72 43.00 -34.51
C ALA A 854 67.23 43.81 -33.30
N PRO A 855 68.17 43.27 -32.50
CA PRO A 855 68.69 43.96 -31.33
C PRO A 855 69.18 45.34 -31.76
N SER A 856 68.77 46.37 -31.02
CA SER A 856 69.15 47.73 -31.34
C SER A 856 70.65 47.90 -31.07
N MET A 857 71.32 48.77 -31.84
CA MET A 857 72.73 49.13 -31.58
C MET A 857 72.95 49.62 -30.13
N ALA A 858 71.91 50.09 -29.42
CA ALA A 858 72.02 50.44 -28.01
C ALA A 858 72.35 49.22 -27.13
N ASP A 859 71.81 48.04 -27.43
CA ASP A 859 72.02 46.82 -26.64
C ASP A 859 73.44 46.22 -26.81
N GLN A 860 74.09 46.47 -27.95
CA GLN A 860 75.48 46.05 -28.20
C GLN A 860 76.53 46.91 -27.49
N TYR A 861 76.24 48.19 -27.20
CA TYR A 861 77.19 49.12 -26.58
C TYR A 861 76.88 49.47 -25.12
N PHE A 862 75.69 49.17 -24.61
CA PHE A 862 75.31 49.50 -23.24
C PHE A 862 76.16 48.74 -22.20
N LEU A 863 76.36 47.43 -22.36
CA LEU A 863 77.18 46.63 -21.45
C LEU A 863 78.68 47.03 -21.46
N PRO A 864 79.33 47.19 -22.63
CA PRO A 864 80.72 47.68 -22.69
C PRO A 864 80.89 49.10 -22.14
N ALA A 865 79.93 50.01 -22.38
CA ALA A 865 80.00 51.39 -21.89
C ALA A 865 79.86 51.50 -20.37
N VAL A 866 78.98 50.70 -19.76
CA VAL A 866 78.84 50.62 -18.29
C VAL A 866 80.09 50.00 -17.67
N ALA A 867 80.65 48.93 -18.26
CA ALA A 867 81.91 48.34 -17.79
C ALA A 867 83.10 49.32 -17.90
N GLY A 868 83.18 50.09 -18.99
CA GLY A 868 84.20 51.13 -19.16
C GLY A 868 84.10 52.28 -18.15
N LEU A 869 82.87 52.70 -17.80
CA LEU A 869 82.61 53.73 -16.79
C LEU A 869 83.04 53.29 -15.38
N PHE A 870 82.80 52.02 -15.01
CA PHE A 870 83.25 51.48 -13.72
C PHE A 870 84.78 51.39 -13.63
N ILE A 871 85.47 51.02 -14.71
CA ILE A 871 86.94 50.97 -14.75
C ILE A 871 87.54 52.39 -14.62
N ALA A 872 86.97 53.38 -15.31
CA ALA A 872 87.43 54.77 -15.21
C ALA A 872 87.26 55.34 -13.78
N LEU A 873 86.17 54.97 -13.09
CA LEU A 873 85.89 55.37 -11.71
C LEU A 873 86.88 54.74 -10.72
N ILE A 874 87.24 53.47 -10.92
CA ILE A 874 88.23 52.75 -10.10
C ILE A 874 89.64 53.32 -10.31
N VAL A 875 90.03 53.63 -11.55
CA VAL A 875 91.33 54.27 -11.85
C VAL A 875 91.39 55.70 -11.30
N GLY A 876 90.29 56.45 -11.38
CA GLY A 876 90.17 57.78 -10.76
C GLY A 876 90.31 57.75 -9.24
N LEU A 877 89.67 56.80 -8.56
CA LEU A 877 89.80 56.62 -7.11
C LEU A 877 91.21 56.16 -6.71
N ALA A 878 91.83 55.27 -7.49
CA ALA A 878 93.21 54.82 -7.27
C ALA A 878 94.23 55.97 -7.44
N ALA A 879 94.02 56.87 -8.41
CA ALA A 879 94.86 58.06 -8.61
C ALA A 879 94.73 59.09 -7.48
N VAL A 880 93.53 59.28 -6.93
CA VAL A 880 93.30 60.16 -5.76
C VAL A 880 93.93 59.59 -4.49
N VAL A 881 93.86 58.27 -4.29
CA VAL A 881 94.51 57.59 -3.15
C VAL A 881 96.05 57.59 -3.28
N LEU A 882 96.58 57.54 -4.51
CA LEU A 882 98.03 57.69 -4.77
C LEU A 882 98.53 59.13 -4.61
N LEU A 883 97.70 60.14 -4.91
CA LEU A 883 98.04 61.56 -4.70
C LEU A 883 97.99 61.97 -3.22
N LEU A 884 97.24 61.27 -2.37
CA LEU A 884 97.17 61.51 -0.92
C LEU A 884 98.25 60.77 -0.11
N ARG A 885 99.17 60.03 -0.75
CA ARG A 885 100.31 59.36 -0.10
C ARG A 885 101.65 59.81 -0.69
N LYS A 886 102.04 61.06 -0.45
CA LYS A 886 103.46 61.48 -0.39
C LYS A 886 103.64 62.59 0.66
N HIS A 887 104.25 62.17 1.77
CA HIS A 887 104.71 62.86 2.99
C HIS A 887 105.61 64.09 2.72
N PRO A 888 105.84 65.03 3.68
CA PRO A 888 105.84 64.93 5.16
C PRO A 888 104.70 65.66 5.89
#